data_AF-A0A143PHQ1-F1
#
_entry.id   AF-A0A143PHQ1-F1
#
_cell.length_a   1.000
_cell.length_b   1.000
_cell.length_c   1.000
_cell.angle_alpha   90.00
_cell.angle_beta   90.00
_cell.angle_gamma   90.00
#
_symmetry.space_group_name_H-M   'P 1'
#
loop_
_entity.id
_entity.type
_entity.pdbx_description
1 polymer ?
#
loop_
_entity_poly.entity_id
_entity_poly.type
_entity_poly.pdbx_seq_one_letter_code
_entity_poly.pdbx_strand_id
1 'polypeptide(L)'
;MTPVATEGPIRATLIDISNCIGCRACQVACKQWNERDGEQTELQDDLGFQNPATLSAKTLTLIAFHEFENAQKPGGLESAFVMQRCLHCLEPACVSACPTTALYRQSDGPVSYNVDDCIGCRYCALACPWDVPTSDWNTRAPKISKCTHCADRAPQPPPTTFNGQPLSLEAAKQFADTMAIPACVKACPADALRYGTRDEMLALAHKRIADRPDKYVDHVYGEKELGGTSVLYLSRVPFDKLGFPTYGDKPFPAFTKTALGAVPPAVMAVGALLGASYAFFRKRAQAVADASAASRHAHHGHVEFEPLRSALMTPFNWVLLLLMAFGAISFVARFALGLGGSTNLSDTYPWGLWILFDLVWIAVAAGAFAMAGVIYVFQRKDLYGLGRSAVLMGLLSYSFVTVTLIADLGLPWHSYALALNAPEHSAMFEVSWCVGLYVTILLLEFLPVPFDYFGYHRAASAWRRWNGAYVAAAVTLFVYMLSRNVLYALGTAIVFGALAWIFRARDEHAEPIMLAIAAVTLSTMHQSSLGSLYLLMPNMLAPQWWSPVMPVSFFLSSIAAGTALVIVIDMWIAKGWRRPIEIARLASVGQITFWALLVYLVFRLGDMAIRNQLAGAFAGGLGLAFAAEIVLGGVLPLILLSRRSLRQRPDVLCVASVLAVGGVAYNRMNVVLFAMTFRGRMPWVAPETYVPSIVEWGVSIGLIAATIFLFGLAARLMPVLSKAQPIEGH
;
A
#
# COMPACT_ATOMS: atom_id res chain seq x y z
N MET A 1 -19.22 5.59 18.23
CA MET A 1 -20.20 4.51 18.04
C MET A 1 -21.46 5.12 17.44
N THR A 2 -21.62 5.03 16.13
CA THR A 2 -22.92 5.26 15.47
C THR A 2 -23.73 3.97 15.59
N PRO A 3 -25.03 4.03 15.94
CA PRO A 3 -25.87 2.84 15.97
C PRO A 3 -25.91 2.23 14.57
N VAL A 4 -25.92 0.89 14.49
CA VAL A 4 -26.16 0.15 13.26
C VAL A 4 -27.54 0.57 12.76
N ALA A 5 -27.57 1.56 11.85
CA ALA A 5 -28.79 2.00 11.20
C ALA A 5 -29.36 0.79 10.47
N THR A 6 -30.57 0.38 10.85
CA THR A 6 -31.39 -0.57 10.11
C THR A 6 -31.28 -0.24 8.62
N GLU A 7 -30.90 -1.22 7.79
CA GLU A 7 -30.69 -1.04 6.35
C GLU A 7 -31.97 -0.46 5.72
N GLY A 8 -31.97 0.85 5.51
CA GLY A 8 -33.00 1.52 4.74
C GLY A 8 -32.90 1.15 3.27
N PRO A 9 -33.95 1.38 2.47
CA PRO A 9 -33.89 1.12 1.04
C PRO A 9 -32.76 1.94 0.39
N ILE A 10 -31.96 1.28 -0.44
CA ILE A 10 -30.79 1.88 -1.08
C ILE A 10 -31.25 2.99 -2.02
N ARG A 11 -30.77 4.21 -1.82
CA ARG A 11 -31.08 5.37 -2.67
C ARG A 11 -30.27 5.31 -3.96
N ALA A 12 -30.92 5.53 -5.10
CA ALA A 12 -30.29 5.45 -6.41
C ALA A 12 -30.71 6.60 -7.33
N THR A 13 -29.87 6.88 -8.34
CA THR A 13 -30.23 7.75 -9.46
C THR A 13 -30.23 6.95 -10.75
N LEU A 14 -31.29 7.10 -11.55
CA LEU A 14 -31.32 6.67 -12.94
C LEU A 14 -30.93 7.85 -13.85
N ILE A 15 -29.95 7.63 -14.72
CA ILE A 15 -29.46 8.59 -15.72
C ILE A 15 -29.82 8.05 -17.11
N ASP A 16 -30.75 8.71 -17.78
CA ASP A 16 -31.14 8.43 -19.15
C ASP A 16 -30.35 9.33 -20.11
N ILE A 17 -29.22 8.81 -20.62
CA ILE A 17 -28.33 9.50 -21.56
C ILE A 17 -29.10 9.89 -22.83
N SER A 18 -30.11 9.09 -23.21
CA SER A 18 -30.92 9.32 -24.41
C SER A 18 -31.84 10.53 -24.31
N ASN A 19 -32.14 11.00 -23.10
CA ASN A 19 -32.91 12.21 -22.85
C ASN A 19 -32.02 13.41 -22.51
N CYS A 20 -30.72 13.22 -22.32
CA CYS A 20 -29.81 14.28 -21.92
C CYS A 20 -29.61 15.30 -23.05
N ILE A 21 -29.94 16.57 -22.78
CA ILE A 21 -29.81 17.68 -23.75
C ILE A 21 -28.52 18.49 -23.59
N GLY A 22 -27.60 18.07 -22.71
CA GLY A 22 -26.31 18.74 -22.55
C GLY A 22 -26.33 20.13 -21.89
N CYS A 23 -27.43 20.57 -21.27
CA CYS A 23 -27.58 21.94 -20.73
C CYS A 23 -26.68 22.30 -19.54
N ARG A 24 -25.99 21.33 -18.93
CA ARG A 24 -25.08 21.47 -17.77
C ARG A 24 -25.68 22.08 -16.50
N ALA A 25 -27.00 22.24 -16.41
CA ALA A 25 -27.68 22.70 -15.19
C ALA A 25 -27.32 21.85 -13.96
N CYS A 26 -27.12 20.54 -14.15
CA CYS A 26 -26.68 19.62 -13.10
C CYS A 26 -25.28 19.93 -12.56
N GLN A 27 -24.35 20.41 -13.40
CA GLN A 27 -23.00 20.79 -12.96
C GLN A 27 -23.05 22.04 -12.07
N VAL A 28 -23.79 23.06 -12.52
CA VAL A 28 -23.96 24.32 -11.79
C VAL A 28 -24.64 24.06 -10.44
N ALA A 29 -25.73 23.31 -10.43
CA ALA A 29 -26.44 22.95 -9.20
C ALA A 29 -25.57 22.12 -8.24
N CYS A 30 -24.73 21.22 -8.77
CA CYS A 30 -23.77 20.47 -7.97
C CYS A 30 -22.74 21.39 -7.31
N LYS A 31 -22.17 22.35 -8.05
CA LYS A 31 -21.21 23.32 -7.51
C LYS A 31 -21.84 24.20 -6.45
N GLN A 32 -23.03 24.75 -6.72
CA GLN A 32 -23.75 25.60 -5.77
C GLN A 32 -24.05 24.88 -4.45
N TRP A 33 -24.56 23.64 -4.51
CA TRP A 33 -24.86 22.88 -3.29
C TRP A 33 -23.61 22.56 -2.47
N ASN A 34 -22.51 22.22 -3.14
CA ASN A 34 -21.27 21.82 -2.47
C ASN A 34 -20.33 23.01 -2.22
N GLU A 35 -20.82 24.25 -2.37
CA GLU A 35 -20.06 25.49 -2.19
C GLU A 35 -18.71 25.48 -2.92
N ARG A 36 -18.71 25.01 -4.17
CA ARG A 36 -17.51 24.92 -5.01
C ARG A 36 -17.42 26.10 -5.95
N ASP A 37 -16.23 26.69 -6.01
CA ASP A 37 -15.92 27.75 -6.96
C ASP A 37 -16.07 27.29 -8.41
N GLY A 38 -16.32 28.27 -9.29
CA GLY A 38 -16.03 28.13 -10.70
C GLY A 38 -14.55 27.76 -10.91
N GLU A 39 -14.28 27.00 -11.97
CA GLU A 39 -12.90 26.80 -12.42
C GLU A 39 -12.72 27.52 -13.75
N GLN A 40 -11.52 28.02 -13.98
CA GLN A 40 -11.17 28.56 -15.29
C GLN A 40 -11.04 27.38 -16.26
N THR A 41 -11.65 27.53 -17.42
CA THR A 41 -11.74 26.47 -18.41
C THR A 41 -11.57 27.06 -19.79
N GLU A 42 -10.99 26.27 -20.68
CA GLU A 42 -10.81 26.58 -22.09
C GLU A 42 -11.48 25.48 -22.92
N LEU A 43 -11.97 25.83 -24.10
CA LEU A 43 -12.43 24.84 -25.06
C LEU A 43 -11.21 24.17 -25.67
N GLN A 44 -11.19 22.84 -25.64
CA GLN A 44 -10.14 22.04 -26.25
C GLN A 44 -10.67 21.43 -27.54
N ASP A 45 -9.86 21.47 -28.60
CA ASP A 45 -10.28 21.05 -29.96
C ASP A 45 -10.72 19.59 -30.02
N ASP A 46 -10.15 18.73 -29.18
CA ASP A 46 -10.39 17.28 -29.10
C ASP A 46 -11.58 16.88 -28.21
N LEU A 47 -12.12 17.81 -27.41
CA LEU A 47 -13.24 17.57 -26.49
C LEU A 47 -14.57 18.16 -26.98
N GLY A 48 -14.57 18.83 -28.14
CA GLY A 48 -15.77 19.39 -28.76
C GLY A 48 -16.56 20.31 -27.81
N PHE A 49 -17.82 19.96 -27.54
CA PHE A 49 -18.68 20.73 -26.63
C PHE A 49 -18.55 20.31 -25.15
N GLN A 50 -17.48 19.65 -24.74
CA GLN A 50 -17.26 19.33 -23.34
C GLN A 50 -16.46 20.43 -22.65
N ASN A 51 -16.96 20.89 -21.49
CA ASN A 51 -16.25 21.82 -20.62
C ASN A 51 -16.88 21.78 -19.20
N PRO A 52 -16.10 21.52 -18.12
CA PRO A 52 -14.63 21.35 -18.05
C PRO A 52 -14.10 20.09 -18.75
N ALA A 53 -12.78 19.97 -18.88
CA ALA A 53 -12.17 18.82 -19.55
C ALA A 53 -12.37 17.50 -18.79
N THR A 54 -12.34 17.52 -17.45
CA THR A 54 -12.47 16.32 -16.61
C THR A 54 -13.18 16.63 -15.30
N LEU A 55 -13.46 15.60 -14.51
CA LEU A 55 -13.72 15.79 -13.08
C LEU A 55 -12.51 16.43 -12.38
N SER A 56 -12.78 17.21 -11.34
CA SER A 56 -11.77 17.92 -10.54
C SER A 56 -12.26 18.11 -9.10
N ALA A 57 -11.39 18.60 -8.22
CA ALA A 57 -11.78 18.91 -6.84
C ALA A 57 -12.89 19.98 -6.74
N LYS A 58 -13.12 20.73 -7.82
CA LYS A 58 -14.19 21.73 -7.96
C LYS A 58 -15.38 21.23 -8.79
N THR A 59 -15.17 20.26 -9.69
CA THR A 59 -16.21 19.66 -10.55
C THR A 59 -16.43 18.20 -10.21
N LEU A 60 -17.45 17.95 -9.39
CA LEU A 60 -17.84 16.61 -8.93
C LEU A 60 -18.85 15.92 -9.87
N THR A 61 -19.34 16.63 -10.87
CA THR A 61 -20.28 16.17 -11.89
C THR A 61 -19.93 16.88 -13.19
N LEU A 62 -19.75 16.11 -14.25
CA LEU A 62 -19.37 16.57 -15.58
C LEU A 62 -20.38 16.06 -16.61
N ILE A 63 -20.70 16.87 -17.62
CA ILE A 63 -21.39 16.46 -18.83
C ILE A 63 -20.32 16.28 -19.91
N ALA A 64 -19.98 15.03 -20.18
CA ALA A 64 -19.06 14.65 -21.23
C ALA A 64 -19.75 14.66 -22.60
N PHE A 65 -19.03 15.09 -23.63
CA PHE A 65 -19.51 15.12 -25.00
C PHE A 65 -18.86 13.98 -25.78
N HIS A 66 -19.67 13.15 -26.43
CA HIS A 66 -19.20 12.06 -27.27
C HIS A 66 -19.79 12.22 -28.66
N GLU A 67 -18.93 12.17 -29.67
CA GLU A 67 -19.31 12.10 -31.09
C GLU A 67 -18.79 10.78 -31.66
N PHE A 68 -19.62 10.10 -32.44
CA PHE A 68 -19.30 8.80 -33.02
C PHE A 68 -19.98 8.62 -34.35
N GLU A 69 -19.37 7.80 -35.20
CA GLU A 69 -19.89 7.48 -36.52
C GLU A 69 -21.18 6.63 -36.40
N ASN A 70 -22.21 7.08 -37.09
CA ASN A 70 -23.45 6.36 -37.32
C ASN A 70 -23.97 6.63 -38.74
N ALA A 71 -23.74 5.67 -39.64
CA ALA A 71 -24.19 5.74 -41.03
C ALA A 71 -25.72 5.88 -41.20
N GLN A 72 -26.51 5.59 -40.16
CA GLN A 72 -27.97 5.71 -40.18
C GLN A 72 -28.45 7.15 -39.88
N LYS A 73 -27.57 8.06 -39.46
CA LYS A 73 -27.90 9.45 -39.16
C LYS A 73 -27.50 10.39 -40.30
N PRO A 74 -28.21 11.51 -40.51
CA PRO A 74 -27.81 12.53 -41.48
C PRO A 74 -26.38 13.02 -41.20
N GLY A 75 -25.51 12.96 -42.22
CA GLY A 75 -24.09 13.31 -42.06
C GLY A 75 -23.21 12.20 -41.49
N GLY A 76 -23.74 11.00 -41.25
CA GLY A 76 -22.97 9.85 -40.78
C GLY A 76 -22.44 9.96 -39.36
N LEU A 77 -22.85 10.98 -38.61
CA LEU A 77 -22.39 11.28 -37.25
C LEU A 77 -23.56 11.34 -36.29
N GLU A 78 -23.28 10.92 -35.06
CA GLU A 78 -24.20 10.99 -33.95
C GLU A 78 -23.47 11.44 -32.69
N SER A 79 -24.16 12.21 -31.84
CA SER A 79 -23.60 12.68 -30.58
C SER A 79 -24.46 12.31 -29.38
N ALA A 80 -23.83 12.28 -28.22
CA ALA A 80 -24.45 12.04 -26.93
C ALA A 80 -23.78 12.86 -25.83
N PHE A 81 -24.59 13.34 -24.88
CA PHE A 81 -24.13 14.01 -23.68
C PHE A 81 -24.25 13.07 -22.48
N VAL A 82 -23.14 12.72 -21.87
CA VAL A 82 -23.08 11.73 -20.78
C VAL A 82 -22.80 12.43 -19.47
N MET A 83 -23.69 12.28 -18.49
CA MET A 83 -23.42 12.78 -17.14
C MET A 83 -22.48 11.81 -16.40
N GLN A 84 -21.31 12.29 -16.03
CA GLN A 84 -20.28 11.55 -15.33
C GLN A 84 -20.06 12.08 -13.91
N ARG A 85 -20.02 11.16 -12.94
CA ARG A 85 -19.82 11.42 -11.51
C ARG A 85 -19.59 10.08 -10.78
N CYS A 86 -19.46 10.11 -9.45
CA CYS A 86 -19.41 8.90 -8.64
C CYS A 86 -20.61 7.98 -8.88
N LEU A 87 -20.35 6.68 -9.09
CA LEU A 87 -21.40 5.67 -9.25
C LEU A 87 -21.96 5.15 -7.92
N HIS A 88 -21.33 5.46 -6.79
CA HIS A 88 -21.75 5.00 -5.45
C HIS A 88 -21.98 3.47 -5.42
N CYS A 89 -20.90 2.71 -5.70
CA CYS A 89 -20.91 1.25 -5.74
C CYS A 89 -21.50 0.65 -4.46
N LEU A 90 -22.16 -0.50 -4.60
CA LEU A 90 -22.70 -1.24 -3.45
C LEU A 90 -21.59 -1.81 -2.57
N GLU A 91 -20.51 -2.29 -3.20
CA GLU A 91 -19.27 -2.71 -2.53
C GLU A 91 -18.09 -1.85 -3.01
N PRO A 92 -17.90 -0.64 -2.44
CA PRO A 92 -16.96 0.35 -2.95
C PRO A 92 -15.48 0.04 -2.64
N ALA A 93 -14.69 -0.14 -3.69
CA ALA A 93 -13.23 -0.30 -3.60
C ALA A 93 -12.52 0.89 -2.92
N CYS A 94 -13.00 2.12 -3.14
CA CYS A 94 -12.42 3.31 -2.52
C CYS A 94 -12.61 3.36 -0.99
N VAL A 95 -13.68 2.75 -0.45
CA VAL A 95 -13.88 2.59 1.00
C VAL A 95 -12.95 1.52 1.55
N SER A 96 -12.86 0.37 0.87
CA SER A 96 -11.92 -0.70 1.26
C SER A 96 -10.45 -0.24 1.19
N ALA A 97 -10.09 0.66 0.28
CA ALA A 97 -8.74 1.23 0.23
C ALA A 97 -8.47 2.29 1.32
N CYS A 98 -9.50 2.83 1.98
CA CYS A 98 -9.36 3.91 2.95
C CYS A 98 -8.86 3.37 4.31
N PRO A 99 -7.71 3.81 4.82
CA PRO A 99 -7.17 3.28 6.08
C PRO A 99 -7.74 3.95 7.34
N THR A 100 -8.46 5.06 7.21
CA THR A 100 -8.94 5.87 8.34
C THR A 100 -10.46 5.97 8.43
N THR A 101 -11.21 5.18 7.65
CA THR A 101 -12.69 5.29 7.50
C THR A 101 -13.21 6.66 7.02
N ALA A 102 -12.33 7.55 6.53
CA ALA A 102 -12.73 8.83 5.95
C ALA A 102 -13.71 8.67 4.78
N LEU A 103 -13.58 7.59 4.01
CA LEU A 103 -14.61 7.14 3.09
C LEU A 103 -15.40 6.01 3.73
N TYR A 104 -16.73 6.12 3.68
CA TYR A 104 -17.63 5.11 4.21
C TYR A 104 -18.92 5.06 3.38
N ARG A 105 -19.60 3.91 3.41
CA ARG A 105 -20.91 3.72 2.80
C ARG A 105 -21.99 3.91 3.86
N GLN A 106 -22.97 4.75 3.60
CA GLN A 106 -24.16 4.87 4.46
C GLN A 106 -25.06 3.66 4.28
N SER A 107 -25.86 3.33 5.30
CA SER A 107 -26.79 2.19 5.26
C SER A 107 -27.79 2.29 4.11
N ASP A 108 -28.18 3.51 3.74
CA ASP A 108 -29.12 3.82 2.67
C ASP A 108 -28.45 4.04 1.29
N GLY A 109 -27.18 3.66 1.11
CA GLY A 109 -26.53 3.55 -0.21
C GLY A 109 -25.35 4.48 -0.47
N PRO A 110 -25.46 5.81 -0.29
CA PRO A 110 -24.39 6.74 -0.66
C PRO A 110 -23.05 6.45 -0.01
N VAL A 111 -22.03 6.37 -0.86
CA VAL A 111 -20.63 6.48 -0.43
C VAL A 111 -20.33 7.94 -0.09
N SER A 112 -20.09 8.23 1.18
CA SER A 112 -19.82 9.57 1.71
C SER A 112 -18.35 9.73 2.09
N TYR A 113 -17.98 10.96 2.48
CA TYR A 113 -16.62 11.36 2.77
C TYR A 113 -16.60 12.30 3.97
N ASN A 114 -15.84 11.94 5.01
CA ASN A 114 -15.49 12.80 6.13
C ASN A 114 -14.06 13.31 5.96
N VAL A 115 -13.90 14.64 5.88
CA VAL A 115 -12.60 15.27 5.70
C VAL A 115 -11.73 15.23 6.95
N ASP A 116 -12.34 15.21 8.14
CA ASP A 116 -11.61 15.30 9.40
C ASP A 116 -10.83 14.02 9.72
N ASP A 117 -11.31 12.88 9.23
CA ASP A 117 -10.62 11.59 9.33
C ASP A 117 -9.62 11.36 8.18
N CYS A 118 -9.63 12.21 7.15
CA CYS A 118 -8.85 12.00 5.94
C CYS A 118 -7.39 12.39 6.14
N ILE A 119 -6.47 11.50 5.75
CA ILE A 119 -5.01 11.76 5.76
C ILE A 119 -4.47 12.19 4.38
N GLY A 120 -5.32 12.29 3.35
CA GLY A 120 -4.91 12.71 2.00
C GLY A 120 -3.94 11.74 1.32
N CYS A 121 -4.08 10.43 1.56
CA CYS A 121 -3.17 9.39 1.06
C CYS A 121 -3.44 8.94 -0.40
N ARG A 122 -4.58 9.34 -0.97
CA ARG A 122 -4.95 9.10 -2.39
C ARG A 122 -5.05 7.63 -2.85
N TYR A 123 -4.90 6.63 -1.96
CA TYR A 123 -5.18 5.22 -2.28
C TYR A 123 -6.58 5.01 -2.88
N CYS A 124 -7.56 5.81 -2.45
CA CYS A 124 -8.92 5.78 -2.97
C CYS A 124 -9.05 6.22 -4.43
N ALA A 125 -8.16 7.08 -4.93
CA ALA A 125 -8.16 7.52 -6.33
C ALA A 125 -7.79 6.34 -7.25
N LEU A 126 -6.69 5.63 -6.94
CA LEU A 126 -6.27 4.45 -7.71
C LEU A 126 -7.19 3.24 -7.55
N ALA A 127 -7.76 3.04 -6.36
CA ALA A 127 -8.67 1.93 -6.14
C ALA A 127 -10.04 2.13 -6.80
N CYS A 128 -10.38 3.35 -7.24
CA CYS A 128 -11.67 3.59 -7.86
C CYS A 128 -11.66 3.08 -9.32
N PRO A 129 -12.51 2.09 -9.68
CA PRO A 129 -12.59 1.59 -11.06
C PRO A 129 -13.14 2.61 -12.07
N TRP A 130 -13.54 3.77 -11.57
CA TRP A 130 -14.21 4.84 -12.30
C TRP A 130 -13.39 6.15 -12.31
N ASP A 131 -12.20 6.19 -11.71
CA ASP A 131 -11.34 7.38 -11.64
C ASP A 131 -12.05 8.65 -11.13
N VAL A 132 -12.89 8.48 -10.11
CA VAL A 132 -13.76 9.54 -9.58
C VAL A 132 -13.11 10.42 -8.50
N PRO A 133 -12.42 9.87 -7.47
CA PRO A 133 -11.85 10.70 -6.42
C PRO A 133 -10.72 11.57 -6.97
N THR A 134 -10.84 12.87 -6.77
CA THR A 134 -9.86 13.88 -7.22
C THR A 134 -9.22 14.54 -6.02
N SER A 135 -8.03 15.11 -6.19
CA SER A 135 -7.31 15.81 -5.12
C SER A 135 -7.21 17.31 -5.40
N ASP A 136 -7.26 18.11 -4.33
CA ASP A 136 -7.11 19.57 -4.41
C ASP A 136 -5.63 19.99 -4.40
N TRP A 137 -4.94 19.71 -5.52
CA TRP A 137 -3.49 19.85 -5.67
C TRP A 137 -2.94 21.26 -5.43
N ASN A 138 -3.76 22.30 -5.64
CA ASN A 138 -3.35 23.70 -5.54
C ASN A 138 -3.32 24.24 -4.10
N THR A 139 -3.54 23.38 -3.11
CA THR A 139 -3.54 23.75 -1.70
C THR A 139 -2.39 23.10 -0.94
N ARG A 140 -1.97 23.73 0.18
CA ARG A 140 -0.97 23.15 1.09
C ARG A 140 -1.48 21.90 1.82
N ALA A 141 -2.79 21.74 1.89
CA ALA A 141 -3.49 20.68 2.60
C ALA A 141 -4.46 19.99 1.62
N PRO A 142 -3.94 19.27 0.61
CA PRO A 142 -4.74 18.73 -0.48
C PRO A 142 -5.74 17.71 0.04
N LYS A 143 -7.01 18.03 -0.12
CA LYS A 143 -8.15 17.21 0.27
C LYS A 143 -8.61 16.37 -0.91
N ILE A 144 -9.16 15.20 -0.62
CA ILE A 144 -9.88 14.41 -1.62
C ILE A 144 -11.29 14.98 -1.81
N SER A 145 -11.76 15.00 -3.04
CA SER A 145 -13.08 15.48 -3.45
C SER A 145 -13.75 14.47 -4.36
N LYS A 146 -15.02 14.18 -4.09
CA LYS A 146 -15.89 13.35 -4.93
C LYS A 146 -17.36 13.67 -4.66
N CYS A 147 -18.25 13.27 -5.56
CA CYS A 147 -19.68 13.32 -5.30
C CYS A 147 -20.05 12.45 -4.07
N THR A 148 -20.90 12.96 -3.19
CA THR A 148 -21.42 12.30 -1.97
C THR A 148 -22.90 11.90 -2.11
N HIS A 149 -23.43 11.89 -3.33
CA HIS A 149 -24.85 11.68 -3.66
C HIS A 149 -25.80 12.68 -2.99
N CYS A 150 -25.31 13.85 -2.58
CA CYS A 150 -26.06 14.80 -1.75
C CYS A 150 -26.62 14.15 -0.48
N ALA A 151 -25.89 13.22 0.13
CA ALA A 151 -26.35 12.53 1.33
C ALA A 151 -26.55 13.48 2.53
N ASP A 152 -25.83 14.59 2.53
CA ASP A 152 -25.94 15.74 3.45
C ASP A 152 -27.19 16.61 3.20
N ARG A 153 -27.80 16.52 2.02
CA ARG A 153 -28.95 17.34 1.59
C ARG A 153 -30.29 16.78 2.09
N ALA A 154 -30.47 15.47 1.99
CA ALA A 154 -31.73 14.81 2.34
C ALA A 154 -32.21 15.04 3.78
N PRO A 155 -31.36 15.07 4.83
CA PRO A 155 -31.80 15.30 6.20
C PRO A 155 -31.97 16.78 6.59
N GLN A 156 -31.72 17.73 5.69
CA GLN A 156 -31.80 19.16 6.02
C GLN A 156 -33.25 19.57 6.30
N PRO A 157 -33.52 20.34 7.37
CA PRO A 157 -34.85 20.82 7.67
C PRO A 157 -35.33 21.77 6.56
N PRO A 158 -36.63 21.79 6.24
CA PRO A 158 -37.17 22.73 5.27
C PRO A 158 -36.85 24.18 5.68
N PRO A 159 -36.53 25.06 4.71
CA PRO A 159 -36.32 26.47 4.99
C PRO A 159 -37.58 27.06 5.63
N THR A 160 -37.39 27.89 6.66
CA THR A 160 -38.48 28.65 7.30
C THR A 160 -38.69 30.01 6.63
N THR A 161 -37.72 30.46 5.83
CA THR A 161 -37.78 31.70 5.04
C THR A 161 -37.22 31.48 3.63
N PHE A 162 -37.71 32.25 2.65
CA PHE A 162 -37.19 32.27 1.29
C PHE A 162 -37.13 33.73 0.81
N ASN A 163 -35.97 34.19 0.33
CA ASN A 163 -35.73 35.60 -0.04
C ASN A 163 -36.13 36.61 1.06
N GLY A 164 -35.89 36.26 2.33
CA GLY A 164 -36.23 37.12 3.47
C GLY A 164 -37.70 37.13 3.87
N GLN A 165 -38.57 36.39 3.19
CA GLN A 165 -39.99 36.25 3.53
C GLN A 165 -40.24 34.94 4.30
N PRO A 166 -41.08 34.93 5.35
CA PRO A 166 -41.45 33.69 6.05
C PRO A 166 -42.27 32.77 5.14
N LEU A 167 -41.98 31.47 5.19
CA LEU A 167 -42.70 30.45 4.45
C LEU A 167 -43.88 29.90 5.27
N SER A 168 -45.01 29.64 4.60
CA SER A 168 -46.10 28.86 5.20
C SER A 168 -45.66 27.41 5.43
N LEU A 169 -46.35 26.70 6.33
CA LEU A 169 -46.04 25.29 6.62
C LEU A 169 -46.13 24.40 5.37
N GLU A 170 -47.08 24.69 4.48
CA GLU A 170 -47.27 23.96 3.21
C GLU A 170 -46.16 24.27 2.20
N ALA A 171 -45.76 25.55 2.10
CA ALA A 171 -44.64 25.94 1.24
C ALA A 171 -43.33 25.32 1.75
N ALA A 172 -43.09 25.34 3.06
CA ALA A 172 -41.96 24.68 3.70
C ALA A 172 -41.94 23.16 3.42
N LYS A 173 -43.10 22.49 3.46
CA LYS A 173 -43.22 21.07 3.12
C LYS A 173 -42.84 20.77 1.67
N GLN A 174 -43.25 21.60 0.71
CA GLN A 174 -42.83 21.45 -0.68
C GLN A 174 -41.31 21.57 -0.85
N PHE A 175 -40.66 22.46 -0.08
CA PHE A 175 -39.21 22.53 -0.08
C PHE A 175 -38.56 21.24 0.47
N ALA A 176 -39.13 20.63 1.52
CA ALA A 176 -38.61 19.38 2.10
C ALA A 176 -38.54 18.26 1.05
N ASP A 177 -39.61 18.03 0.29
CA ASP A 177 -39.65 16.99 -0.75
C ASP A 177 -38.59 17.24 -1.84
N THR A 178 -38.36 18.51 -2.20
CA THR A 178 -37.31 18.88 -3.18
C THR A 178 -35.89 18.92 -2.61
N MET A 179 -35.72 18.90 -1.29
CA MET A 179 -34.42 18.74 -0.64
C MET A 179 -34.05 17.28 -0.42
N ALA A 180 -35.04 16.38 -0.36
CA ALA A 180 -34.80 14.94 -0.33
C ALA A 180 -34.11 14.40 -1.61
N ILE A 181 -34.17 15.13 -2.73
CA ILE A 181 -33.52 14.77 -3.99
C ILE A 181 -32.17 15.47 -4.20
N PRO A 182 -31.18 14.83 -4.85
CA PRO A 182 -29.89 15.45 -5.15
C PRO A 182 -30.03 16.72 -6.00
N ALA A 183 -29.20 17.73 -5.73
CA ALA A 183 -29.27 19.04 -6.39
C ALA A 183 -29.17 18.94 -7.92
N CYS A 184 -28.28 18.09 -8.41
CA CYS A 184 -28.12 17.83 -9.85
C CYS A 184 -29.36 17.18 -10.49
N VAL A 185 -30.07 16.30 -9.77
CA VAL A 185 -31.31 15.65 -10.26
C VAL A 185 -32.44 16.68 -10.31
N LYS A 186 -32.61 17.48 -9.24
CA LYS A 186 -33.59 18.56 -9.17
C LYS A 186 -33.46 19.55 -10.33
N ALA A 187 -32.24 19.85 -10.73
CA ALA A 187 -31.94 20.81 -11.79
C ALA A 187 -32.15 20.29 -13.21
N CYS A 188 -32.51 19.02 -13.42
CA CYS A 188 -32.65 18.44 -14.75
C CYS A 188 -33.99 18.83 -15.41
N PRO A 189 -33.99 19.62 -16.51
CA PRO A 189 -35.22 19.99 -17.19
C PRO A 189 -35.73 18.89 -18.14
N ALA A 190 -34.90 17.91 -18.49
CA ALA A 190 -35.12 17.01 -19.62
C ALA A 190 -35.64 15.61 -19.25
N ASP A 191 -36.01 15.37 -17.98
CA ASP A 191 -36.31 14.01 -17.50
C ASP A 191 -35.21 12.99 -17.85
N ALA A 192 -33.96 13.46 -17.82
CA ALA A 192 -32.78 12.61 -17.97
C ALA A 192 -32.35 12.04 -16.62
N LEU A 193 -32.73 12.67 -15.50
CA LEU A 193 -32.32 12.25 -14.16
C LEU A 193 -33.56 11.96 -13.30
N ARG A 194 -33.59 10.78 -12.67
CA ARG A 194 -34.61 10.36 -11.69
C ARG A 194 -33.95 9.84 -10.43
N TYR A 195 -34.58 10.05 -9.27
CA TYR A 195 -34.07 9.63 -7.97
C TYR A 195 -35.17 8.92 -7.18
N GLY A 196 -34.79 7.87 -6.46
CA GLY A 196 -35.68 7.06 -5.65
C GLY A 196 -34.90 5.91 -5.04
N THR A 197 -35.58 4.83 -4.68
CA THR A 197 -34.90 3.59 -4.27
C THR A 197 -34.29 2.88 -5.48
N ARG A 198 -33.28 2.04 -5.24
CA ARG A 198 -32.60 1.28 -6.30
C ARG A 198 -33.56 0.37 -7.05
N ASP A 199 -34.47 -0.29 -6.34
CA ASP A 199 -35.45 -1.20 -6.93
C ASP A 199 -36.45 -0.43 -7.81
N GLU A 200 -36.93 0.74 -7.36
CA GLU A 200 -37.78 1.61 -8.17
C GLU A 200 -37.05 2.11 -9.42
N MET A 201 -35.77 2.49 -9.29
CA MET A 201 -34.99 2.98 -10.42
C MET A 201 -34.68 1.87 -11.43
N LEU A 202 -34.43 0.64 -10.99
CA LEU A 202 -34.27 -0.53 -11.86
C LEU A 202 -35.59 -0.88 -12.55
N ALA A 203 -36.70 -0.91 -11.82
CA ALA A 203 -38.01 -1.16 -12.39
C ALA A 203 -38.37 -0.10 -13.45
N LEU A 204 -38.08 1.18 -13.17
CA LEU A 204 -38.25 2.26 -14.14
C LEU A 204 -37.32 2.10 -15.36
N ALA A 205 -36.08 1.68 -15.15
CA ALA A 205 -35.10 1.48 -16.22
C ALA A 205 -35.55 0.37 -17.18
N HIS A 206 -35.85 -0.80 -16.64
CA HIS A 206 -36.35 -1.96 -17.40
C HIS A 206 -37.68 -1.65 -18.10
N LYS A 207 -38.58 -0.90 -17.43
CA LYS A 207 -39.81 -0.43 -18.06
C LYS A 207 -39.54 0.48 -19.26
N ARG A 208 -38.61 1.45 -19.15
CA ARG A 208 -38.26 2.35 -20.27
C ARG A 208 -37.68 1.59 -21.46
N ILE A 209 -36.86 0.57 -21.21
CA ILE A 209 -36.32 -0.32 -22.25
C ILE A 209 -37.46 -1.11 -22.90
N ALA A 210 -38.33 -1.75 -22.11
CA ALA A 210 -39.45 -2.56 -22.60
C ALA A 210 -40.48 -1.73 -23.38
N ASP A 211 -40.77 -0.51 -22.94
CA ASP A 211 -41.74 0.39 -23.60
C ASP A 211 -41.19 0.93 -24.94
N ARG A 212 -39.86 1.02 -25.11
CA ARG A 212 -39.19 1.55 -26.31
C ARG A 212 -37.89 0.79 -26.65
N PRO A 213 -37.99 -0.47 -27.10
CA PRO A 213 -36.82 -1.31 -27.37
C PRO A 213 -36.02 -0.84 -28.60
N ASP A 214 -36.65 -0.07 -29.49
CA ASP A 214 -36.00 0.59 -30.64
C ASP A 214 -35.11 1.77 -30.23
N LYS A 215 -35.39 2.38 -29.07
CA LYS A 215 -34.66 3.54 -28.56
C LYS A 215 -33.47 3.15 -27.70
N TYR A 216 -33.57 2.10 -26.89
CA TYR A 216 -32.58 1.78 -25.87
C TYR A 216 -31.77 0.54 -26.20
N VAL A 217 -30.51 0.53 -25.78
CA VAL A 217 -29.74 -0.71 -25.66
C VAL A 217 -30.36 -1.52 -24.52
N ASP A 218 -30.56 -2.82 -24.74
CA ASP A 218 -31.09 -3.76 -23.76
C ASP A 218 -30.05 -4.09 -22.66
N HIS A 219 -29.67 -3.06 -21.91
CA HIS A 219 -28.68 -3.13 -20.85
C HIS A 219 -28.81 -1.93 -19.91
N VAL A 220 -28.99 -2.19 -18.61
CA VAL A 220 -28.94 -1.18 -17.54
C VAL A 220 -27.55 -1.17 -16.92
N TYR A 221 -26.73 -0.19 -17.30
CA TYR A 221 -25.37 -0.11 -16.80
C TYR A 221 -25.34 0.33 -15.33
N GLY A 222 -24.56 -0.37 -14.50
CA GLY A 222 -24.53 -0.23 -13.04
C GLY A 222 -25.45 -1.22 -12.31
N GLU A 223 -26.24 -2.02 -13.03
CA GLU A 223 -27.08 -3.05 -12.41
C GLU A 223 -26.24 -4.17 -11.81
N LYS A 224 -25.22 -4.64 -12.55
CA LYS A 224 -24.39 -5.81 -12.18
C LYS A 224 -22.90 -5.51 -12.11
N GLU A 225 -22.44 -4.48 -12.83
CA GLU A 225 -21.03 -4.12 -12.93
C GLU A 225 -20.40 -3.95 -11.55
N LEU A 226 -19.37 -4.75 -11.26
CA LEU A 226 -18.63 -4.75 -10.01
C LEU A 226 -19.51 -4.92 -8.76
N GLY A 227 -20.51 -5.80 -8.82
CA GLY A 227 -21.45 -6.07 -7.73
C GLY A 227 -22.62 -5.07 -7.68
N GLY A 228 -22.73 -4.18 -8.67
CA GLY A 228 -23.79 -3.20 -8.79
C GLY A 228 -23.47 -1.85 -8.14
N THR A 229 -24.20 -0.84 -8.59
CA THR A 229 -24.03 0.56 -8.19
C THR A 229 -25.35 1.23 -7.82
N SER A 230 -25.27 2.44 -7.26
CA SER A 230 -26.44 3.27 -6.94
C SER A 230 -26.68 4.36 -7.98
N VAL A 231 -25.90 4.39 -9.06
CA VAL A 231 -26.12 5.26 -10.22
C VAL A 231 -26.19 4.39 -11.46
N LEU A 232 -27.38 4.32 -12.02
CA LEU A 232 -27.75 3.47 -13.14
C LEU A 232 -27.83 4.30 -14.41
N TYR A 233 -27.47 3.72 -15.55
CA TYR A 233 -27.57 4.40 -16.84
C TYR A 233 -28.45 3.64 -17.84
N LEU A 234 -29.19 4.42 -18.63
CA LEU A 234 -29.80 4.00 -19.89
C LEU A 234 -29.13 4.75 -21.03
N SER A 235 -29.01 4.08 -22.17
CA SER A 235 -28.44 4.67 -23.37
C SER A 235 -29.11 4.14 -24.63
N ARG A 236 -29.18 4.98 -25.66
CA ARG A 236 -29.55 4.62 -27.04
C ARG A 236 -28.35 4.13 -27.86
N VAL A 237 -27.15 4.30 -27.31
CA VAL A 237 -25.86 3.98 -27.92
C VAL A 237 -25.15 2.96 -27.04
N PRO A 238 -24.49 1.94 -27.61
CA PRO A 238 -23.64 1.03 -26.84
C PRO A 238 -22.68 1.78 -25.90
N PHE A 239 -22.57 1.31 -24.65
CA PHE A 239 -21.84 1.99 -23.59
C PHE A 239 -20.33 2.08 -23.84
N ASP A 240 -19.75 1.12 -24.54
CA ASP A 240 -18.36 1.10 -24.99
C ASP A 240 -18.04 2.29 -25.91
N LYS A 241 -18.96 2.67 -26.81
CA LYS A 241 -18.82 3.85 -27.67
C LYS A 241 -18.93 5.17 -26.90
N LEU A 242 -19.52 5.14 -25.71
CA LEU A 242 -19.62 6.27 -24.78
C LEU A 242 -18.48 6.29 -23.75
N GLY A 243 -17.44 5.47 -23.96
CA GLY A 243 -16.27 5.39 -23.11
C GLY A 243 -16.49 4.64 -21.80
N PHE A 244 -17.63 3.99 -21.56
CA PHE A 244 -17.80 3.22 -20.33
C PHE A 244 -16.96 1.93 -20.38
N PRO A 245 -16.19 1.62 -19.34
CA PRO A 245 -15.36 0.43 -19.30
C PRO A 245 -16.21 -0.83 -19.05
N THR A 246 -15.92 -1.92 -19.75
CA THR A 246 -16.57 -3.20 -19.48
C THR A 246 -15.94 -3.86 -18.25
N TYR A 247 -16.77 -4.15 -17.24
CA TYR A 247 -16.37 -4.88 -16.04
C TYR A 247 -17.27 -6.11 -15.84
N GLY A 248 -16.78 -7.10 -15.10
CA GLY A 248 -17.58 -8.24 -14.69
C GLY A 248 -18.41 -7.96 -13.44
N ASP A 249 -19.19 -8.95 -13.02
CA ASP A 249 -20.16 -8.81 -11.92
C ASP A 249 -19.51 -8.84 -10.52
N LYS A 250 -18.26 -9.27 -10.41
CA LYS A 250 -17.60 -9.44 -9.11
C LYS A 250 -17.03 -8.12 -8.59
N PRO A 251 -17.38 -7.67 -7.37
CA PRO A 251 -16.81 -6.46 -6.79
C PRO A 251 -15.32 -6.63 -6.47
N PHE A 252 -14.53 -5.59 -6.70
CA PHE A 252 -13.08 -5.62 -6.41
C PHE A 252 -12.75 -5.91 -4.94
N PRO A 253 -13.46 -5.34 -3.94
CA PRO A 253 -13.23 -5.70 -2.53
C PRO A 253 -13.30 -7.19 -2.21
N ALA A 254 -14.01 -8.01 -3.00
CA ALA A 254 -14.11 -9.45 -2.75
C ALA A 254 -12.75 -10.18 -2.84
N PHE A 255 -11.83 -9.71 -3.67
CA PHE A 255 -10.47 -10.28 -3.76
C PHE A 255 -9.68 -10.01 -2.49
N THR A 256 -9.71 -8.78 -2.00
CA THR A 256 -8.98 -8.37 -0.78
C THR A 256 -9.62 -8.90 0.49
N LYS A 257 -10.96 -8.98 0.57
CA LYS A 257 -11.67 -9.56 1.73
C LYS A 257 -11.21 -10.97 2.05
N THR A 258 -10.96 -11.78 1.00
CA THR A 258 -10.45 -13.15 1.16
C THR A 258 -9.03 -13.15 1.72
N ALA A 259 -8.15 -12.29 1.21
CA ALA A 259 -6.76 -12.19 1.67
C ALA A 259 -6.68 -11.67 3.12
N LEU A 260 -7.39 -10.58 3.44
CA LEU A 260 -7.39 -9.98 4.79
C LEU A 260 -8.05 -10.89 5.82
N GLY A 261 -9.09 -11.66 5.43
CA GLY A 261 -9.71 -12.64 6.30
C GLY A 261 -8.77 -13.77 6.74
N ALA A 262 -7.73 -14.05 5.95
CA ALA A 262 -6.72 -15.06 6.28
C ALA A 262 -5.62 -14.54 7.24
N VAL A 263 -5.52 -13.24 7.46
CA VAL A 263 -4.44 -12.64 8.27
C VAL A 263 -4.52 -13.05 9.75
N PRO A 264 -5.67 -12.92 10.47
CA PRO A 264 -5.75 -13.36 11.87
C PRO A 264 -5.34 -14.82 12.11
N PRO A 265 -5.86 -15.82 11.36
CA PRO A 265 -5.40 -17.20 11.54
C PRO A 265 -3.94 -17.40 11.10
N ALA A 266 -3.45 -16.68 10.09
CA ALA A 266 -2.05 -16.75 9.68
C ALA A 266 -1.08 -16.27 10.77
N VAL A 267 -1.40 -15.17 11.48
CA VAL A 267 -0.57 -14.66 12.60
C VAL A 267 -0.40 -15.73 13.67
N MET A 268 -1.49 -16.39 14.08
CA MET A 268 -1.43 -17.48 15.07
C MET A 268 -0.66 -18.68 14.55
N ALA A 269 -0.92 -19.11 13.31
CA ALA A 269 -0.27 -20.27 12.70
C ALA A 269 1.24 -20.06 12.54
N VAL A 270 1.66 -18.91 12.02
CA VAL A 270 3.08 -18.56 11.86
C VAL A 270 3.76 -18.43 13.22
N GLY A 271 3.15 -17.75 14.19
CA GLY A 271 3.69 -17.64 15.55
C GLY A 271 3.91 -19.01 16.21
N ALA A 272 2.90 -19.89 16.13
CA ALA A 272 3.00 -21.24 16.67
C ALA A 272 4.06 -22.10 15.94
N LEU A 273 4.10 -22.02 14.60
CA LEU A 273 5.08 -22.74 13.77
C LEU A 273 6.51 -22.29 14.08
N LEU A 274 6.75 -20.99 14.23
CA LEU A 274 8.07 -20.45 14.58
C LEU A 274 8.49 -20.86 16.00
N GLY A 275 7.56 -20.83 16.97
CA GLY A 275 7.80 -21.32 18.32
C GLY A 275 8.15 -22.82 18.37
N ALA A 276 7.42 -23.64 17.61
CA ALA A 276 7.70 -25.08 17.48
C ALA A 276 9.04 -25.34 16.77
N SER A 277 9.34 -24.61 15.70
CA SER A 277 10.60 -24.68 14.96
C SER A 277 11.77 -24.35 15.87
N TYR A 278 11.68 -23.26 16.62
CA TYR A 278 12.69 -22.88 17.60
C TYR A 278 12.94 -23.99 18.63
N ALA A 279 11.88 -24.57 19.22
CA ALA A 279 12.00 -25.65 20.19
C ALA A 279 12.70 -26.89 19.59
N PHE A 280 12.40 -27.22 18.34
CA PHE A 280 13.05 -28.31 17.61
C PHE A 280 14.53 -28.04 17.33
N PHE A 281 14.86 -26.89 16.73
CA PHE A 281 16.24 -26.54 16.38
C PHE A 281 17.12 -26.33 17.61
N ARG A 282 16.58 -25.77 18.71
CA ARG A 282 17.30 -25.65 19.98
C ARG A 282 17.65 -27.01 20.56
N LYS A 283 16.70 -27.96 20.63
CA LYS A 283 16.97 -29.33 21.11
C LYS A 283 18.07 -29.99 20.28
N ARG A 284 18.03 -29.82 18.95
CA ARG A 284 19.06 -30.35 18.06
C ARG A 284 20.42 -29.69 18.28
N ALA A 285 20.45 -28.36 18.45
CA ALA A 285 21.68 -27.62 18.71
C ALA A 285 22.29 -28.00 20.06
N GLN A 286 21.47 -28.21 21.10
CA GLN A 286 21.91 -28.73 22.40
C GLN A 286 22.46 -30.16 22.27
N ALA A 287 21.75 -31.07 21.61
CA ALA A 287 22.22 -32.44 21.42
C ALA A 287 23.56 -32.51 20.65
N VAL A 288 23.75 -31.64 19.64
CA VAL A 288 25.04 -31.52 18.95
C VAL A 288 26.11 -30.95 19.87
N ALA A 289 25.79 -29.92 20.67
CA ALA A 289 26.74 -29.33 21.62
C ALA A 289 27.16 -30.34 22.70
N ASP A 290 26.22 -31.12 23.24
CA ASP A 290 26.47 -32.16 24.23
C ASP A 290 27.31 -33.30 23.64
N ALA A 291 27.02 -33.71 22.40
CA ALA A 291 27.84 -34.68 21.67
C ALA A 291 29.26 -34.15 21.35
N SER A 292 29.39 -32.85 21.10
CA SER A 292 30.69 -32.19 20.87
C SER A 292 31.48 -32.02 22.17
N ALA A 293 30.81 -31.75 23.29
CA ALA A 293 31.45 -31.60 24.60
C ALA A 293 32.06 -32.92 25.10
N ALA A 294 31.54 -34.07 24.64
CA ALA A 294 32.13 -35.39 24.88
C ALA A 294 33.47 -35.60 24.15
N SER A 295 33.82 -34.78 23.14
CA SER A 295 35.15 -34.73 22.51
C SER A 295 35.83 -33.38 22.81
N ARG A 296 36.84 -33.38 23.70
CA ARG A 296 37.47 -32.18 24.31
C ARG A 296 37.52 -30.87 23.50
N HIS A 297 37.25 -29.79 24.23
CA HIS A 297 37.59 -28.37 23.98
C HIS A 297 37.20 -27.78 22.62
N ALA A 298 35.89 -27.65 22.39
CA ALA A 298 35.40 -26.61 21.48
C ALA A 298 35.45 -25.25 22.21
N HIS A 299 36.30 -24.34 21.72
CA HIS A 299 36.24 -22.93 22.09
C HIS A 299 34.84 -22.38 21.77
N HIS A 300 34.02 -22.18 22.79
CA HIS A 300 32.81 -21.36 22.68
C HIS A 300 33.25 -19.88 22.58
N GLY A 301 33.68 -19.48 21.37
CA GLY A 301 33.94 -18.09 21.07
C GLY A 301 32.62 -17.32 21.13
N HIS A 302 32.36 -16.64 22.24
CA HIS A 302 31.35 -15.60 22.27
C HIS A 302 31.73 -14.55 21.21
N VAL A 303 30.80 -14.21 20.32
CA VAL A 303 31.04 -13.16 19.33
C VAL A 303 31.14 -11.83 20.07
N GLU A 304 32.36 -11.32 20.22
CA GLU A 304 32.59 -9.98 20.78
C GLU A 304 32.16 -8.93 19.76
N PHE A 305 31.60 -7.82 20.24
CA PHE A 305 31.24 -6.68 19.41
C PHE A 305 32.07 -5.46 19.83
N GLU A 306 32.56 -4.69 18.87
CA GLU A 306 33.37 -3.49 19.14
C GLU A 306 32.82 -2.26 18.42
N PRO A 307 32.91 -1.07 19.04
CA PRO A 307 32.64 0.19 18.34
C PRO A 307 33.67 0.44 17.24
N LEU A 308 33.24 1.12 16.19
CA LEU A 308 34.09 1.53 15.08
C LEU A 308 35.10 2.60 15.55
N ARG A 309 36.40 2.31 15.44
CA ARG A 309 37.48 3.22 15.89
C ARG A 309 37.90 4.28 14.87
N SER A 310 37.55 4.12 13.59
CA SER A 310 37.94 5.06 12.52
C SER A 310 37.24 6.41 12.64
N ALA A 311 37.89 7.49 12.20
CA ALA A 311 37.33 8.84 12.14
C ALA A 311 35.99 8.86 11.37
N LEU A 312 34.96 9.49 11.95
CA LEU A 312 33.65 9.60 11.29
C LEU A 312 33.70 10.60 10.13
N MET A 313 34.44 11.70 10.25
CA MET A 313 34.47 12.74 9.21
C MET A 313 35.47 12.36 8.11
N THR A 314 34.96 11.67 7.09
CA THR A 314 35.66 11.39 5.82
C THR A 314 35.10 12.30 4.72
N PRO A 315 35.81 12.49 3.59
CA PRO A 315 35.26 13.22 2.43
C PRO A 315 33.92 12.65 1.96
N PHE A 316 33.76 11.33 2.04
CA PHE A 316 32.49 10.65 1.75
C PHE A 316 31.36 11.07 2.70
N ASN A 317 31.63 11.13 4.01
CA ASN A 317 30.63 11.55 4.99
C ASN A 317 30.29 13.05 4.89
N TRP A 318 31.20 13.89 4.41
CA TRP A 318 30.87 15.28 4.04
C TRP A 318 29.87 15.34 2.88
N VAL A 319 30.04 14.51 1.85
CA VAL A 319 29.05 14.39 0.76
C VAL A 319 27.71 13.91 1.31
N LEU A 320 27.69 12.92 2.21
CA LEU A 320 26.45 12.47 2.85
C LEU A 320 25.76 13.60 3.62
N LEU A 321 26.50 14.41 4.38
CA LEU A 321 25.93 15.55 5.11
C LEU A 321 25.35 16.61 4.16
N LEU A 322 25.99 16.88 3.02
CA LEU A 322 25.45 17.79 2.00
C LEU A 322 24.16 17.24 1.39
N LEU A 323 24.11 15.95 1.06
CA LEU A 323 22.90 15.29 0.56
C LEU A 323 21.78 15.27 1.61
N MET A 324 22.11 15.04 2.88
CA MET A 324 21.17 15.14 3.99
C MET A 324 20.61 16.55 4.13
N ALA A 325 21.45 17.59 4.01
CA ALA A 325 20.99 18.98 4.03
C ALA A 325 20.06 19.28 2.85
N PHE A 326 20.37 18.80 1.65
CA PHE A 326 19.50 18.91 0.49
C PHE A 326 18.14 18.20 0.72
N GLY A 327 18.14 17.02 1.33
CA GLY A 327 16.91 16.33 1.71
C GLY A 327 16.10 17.04 2.78
N ALA A 328 16.75 17.61 3.80
CA ALA A 328 16.09 18.39 4.83
C ALA A 328 15.43 19.66 4.25
N ILE A 329 16.13 20.37 3.37
CA ILE A 329 15.58 21.53 2.65
C ILE A 329 14.40 21.12 1.78
N SER A 330 14.52 20.00 1.05
CA SER A 330 13.43 19.48 0.21
C SER A 330 12.21 19.06 1.04
N PHE A 331 12.43 18.45 2.20
CA PHE A 331 11.36 18.07 3.12
C PHE A 331 10.63 19.30 3.66
N VAL A 332 11.35 20.36 4.03
CA VAL A 332 10.73 21.64 4.42
C VAL A 332 9.98 22.28 3.25
N ALA A 333 10.57 22.27 2.05
CA ALA A 333 9.94 22.80 0.84
C ALA A 333 8.61 22.10 0.51
N ARG A 334 8.54 20.77 0.72
CA ARG A 334 7.30 20.00 0.57
C ARG A 334 6.15 20.52 1.41
N PHE A 335 6.39 20.94 2.66
CA PHE A 335 5.34 21.51 3.51
C PHE A 335 5.05 22.98 3.19
N ALA A 336 6.05 23.74 2.74
CA ALA A 336 5.88 25.14 2.36
C ALA A 336 5.07 25.31 1.04
N LEU A 337 5.32 24.44 0.06
CA LEU A 337 4.74 24.51 -1.28
C LEU A 337 3.46 23.66 -1.44
N GLY A 338 3.16 22.75 -0.51
CA GLY A 338 2.08 21.76 -0.68
C GLY A 338 2.46 20.65 -1.66
N LEU A 339 1.56 19.67 -1.91
CA LEU A 339 1.85 18.56 -2.82
C LEU A 339 2.00 19.03 -4.27
N GLY A 340 1.06 19.84 -4.78
CA GLY A 340 1.10 20.27 -6.19
C GLY A 340 2.32 21.12 -6.54
N GLY A 341 2.85 21.91 -5.59
CA GLY A 341 4.06 22.72 -5.82
C GLY A 341 5.38 21.99 -5.59
N SER A 342 5.36 20.82 -4.95
CA SER A 342 6.57 20.04 -4.62
C SER A 342 6.66 18.73 -5.36
N THR A 343 5.60 18.30 -6.03
CA THR A 343 5.55 17.05 -6.79
C THR A 343 4.86 17.33 -8.11
N ASN A 344 5.15 16.53 -9.13
CA ASN A 344 4.40 16.58 -10.38
C ASN A 344 3.25 15.55 -10.39
N LEU A 345 2.74 15.20 -9.21
CA LEU A 345 1.63 14.27 -9.07
C LEU A 345 0.33 14.92 -9.57
N SER A 346 -0.58 14.06 -10.01
CA SER A 346 -1.88 14.48 -10.49
C SER A 346 -2.95 13.47 -10.16
N ASP A 347 -4.19 13.75 -10.55
CA ASP A 347 -5.28 12.80 -10.36
C ASP A 347 -5.08 11.50 -11.18
N THR A 348 -4.33 11.55 -12.29
CA THR A 348 -3.95 10.35 -13.07
C THR A 348 -2.81 9.60 -12.39
N TYR A 349 -1.78 10.33 -11.92
CA TYR A 349 -0.63 9.78 -11.21
C TYR A 349 -0.64 10.26 -9.75
N PRO A 350 -1.51 9.69 -8.90
CA PRO A 350 -1.59 10.08 -7.49
C PRO A 350 -0.45 9.49 -6.65
N TRP A 351 0.26 8.48 -7.20
CA TRP A 351 1.50 7.94 -6.67
C TRP A 351 2.65 8.28 -7.61
N GLY A 352 3.83 8.49 -7.04
CA GLY A 352 5.04 8.80 -7.79
C GLY A 352 6.28 8.24 -7.11
N LEU A 353 7.36 9.00 -7.15
CA LEU A 353 8.69 8.58 -6.76
C LEU A 353 8.76 8.16 -5.29
N TRP A 354 8.03 8.82 -4.39
CA TRP A 354 8.05 8.47 -2.96
C TRP A 354 7.43 7.11 -2.65
N ILE A 355 6.27 6.79 -3.23
CA ILE A 355 5.67 5.46 -3.07
C ILE A 355 6.50 4.40 -3.79
N LEU A 356 7.10 4.73 -4.94
CA LEU A 356 8.06 3.86 -5.63
C LEU A 356 9.23 3.49 -4.72
N PHE A 357 9.88 4.51 -4.13
CA PHE A 357 10.98 4.31 -3.19
C PHE A 357 10.53 3.52 -1.98
N ASP A 358 9.38 3.86 -1.39
CA ASP A 358 8.84 3.19 -0.22
C ASP A 358 8.72 1.66 -0.43
N LEU A 359 8.06 1.25 -1.52
CA LEU A 359 7.80 -0.16 -1.79
C LEU A 359 9.06 -0.95 -2.16
N VAL A 360 10.03 -0.31 -2.83
CA VAL A 360 11.36 -0.88 -3.06
C VAL A 360 12.11 -1.01 -1.74
N TRP A 361 12.12 0.04 -0.91
CA TRP A 361 12.91 0.11 0.32
C TRP A 361 12.41 -0.88 1.36
N ILE A 362 11.09 -1.00 1.55
CA ILE A 362 10.46 -1.97 2.44
C ILE A 362 10.81 -3.41 2.02
N ALA A 363 10.76 -3.72 0.73
CA ALA A 363 11.09 -5.05 0.21
C ALA A 363 12.56 -5.41 0.45
N VAL A 364 13.46 -4.44 0.31
CA VAL A 364 14.90 -4.62 0.46
C VAL A 364 15.30 -4.64 1.95
N ALA A 365 14.66 -3.84 2.80
CA ALA A 365 14.87 -3.79 4.25
C ALA A 365 14.37 -5.05 5.01
N ALA A 366 13.70 -5.97 4.31
CA ALA A 366 13.30 -7.28 4.81
C ALA A 366 14.45 -8.15 5.37
N GLY A 367 15.71 -7.81 5.07
CA GLY A 367 16.88 -8.53 5.57
C GLY A 367 16.94 -8.64 7.10
N ALA A 368 16.44 -7.63 7.83
CA ALA A 368 16.49 -7.63 9.30
C ALA A 368 15.72 -8.82 9.90
N PHE A 369 14.44 -9.01 9.54
CA PHE A 369 13.67 -10.14 10.08
C PHE A 369 14.11 -11.48 9.48
N ALA A 370 14.50 -11.50 8.20
CA ALA A 370 14.97 -12.74 7.56
C ALA A 370 16.20 -13.26 8.30
N MET A 371 17.15 -12.37 8.63
CA MET A 371 18.32 -12.70 9.43
C MET A 371 17.95 -13.04 10.88
N ALA A 372 17.03 -12.30 11.52
CA ALA A 372 16.57 -12.63 12.88
C ALA A 372 15.95 -14.03 12.97
N GLY A 373 15.12 -14.42 11.99
CA GLY A 373 14.56 -15.77 11.88
C GLY A 373 15.66 -16.82 11.70
N VAL A 374 16.60 -16.60 10.79
CA VAL A 374 17.73 -17.52 10.54
C VAL A 374 18.62 -17.68 11.78
N ILE A 375 18.97 -16.58 12.45
CA ILE A 375 19.87 -16.57 13.60
C ILE A 375 19.19 -17.19 14.82
N TYR A 376 18.03 -16.66 15.21
CA TYR A 376 17.39 -17.01 16.48
C TYR A 376 16.47 -18.23 16.36
N VAL A 377 15.61 -18.31 15.34
CA VAL A 377 14.65 -19.43 15.20
C VAL A 377 15.34 -20.69 14.71
N PHE A 378 16.18 -20.59 13.67
CA PHE A 378 16.91 -21.72 13.11
C PHE A 378 18.26 -22.01 13.79
N GLN A 379 18.61 -21.25 14.84
CA GLN A 379 19.82 -21.47 15.67
C GLN A 379 21.14 -21.47 14.86
N ARG A 380 21.22 -20.63 13.82
CA ARG A 380 22.43 -20.47 12.99
C ARG A 380 23.46 -19.59 13.67
N LYS A 381 24.20 -20.20 14.59
CA LYS A 381 25.18 -19.48 15.43
C LYS A 381 26.34 -18.85 14.64
N ASP A 382 26.64 -19.40 13.47
CA ASP A 382 27.64 -18.87 12.53
C ASP A 382 27.32 -17.45 12.03
N LEU A 383 26.06 -17.03 12.15
CA LEU A 383 25.56 -15.74 11.64
C LEU A 383 25.30 -14.70 12.74
N TYR A 384 25.51 -15.00 14.02
CA TYR A 384 25.24 -14.06 15.13
C TYR A 384 25.96 -12.72 14.97
N GLY A 385 27.16 -12.71 14.37
CA GLY A 385 27.92 -11.48 14.14
C GLY A 385 27.23 -10.47 13.23
N LEU A 386 26.29 -10.91 12.38
CA LEU A 386 25.52 -10.04 11.48
C LEU A 386 24.25 -9.48 12.13
N GLY A 387 23.76 -10.11 13.21
CA GLY A 387 22.46 -9.81 13.81
C GLY A 387 22.26 -8.34 14.18
N ARG A 388 23.17 -7.77 15.00
CA ARG A 388 23.07 -6.36 15.44
C ARG A 388 23.07 -5.36 14.27
N SER A 389 23.91 -5.61 13.26
CA SER A 389 23.98 -4.76 12.08
C SER A 389 22.71 -4.85 11.22
N ALA A 390 22.15 -6.05 11.07
CA ALA A 390 20.91 -6.28 10.32
C ALA A 390 19.70 -5.62 11.00
N VAL A 391 19.58 -5.76 12.33
CA VAL A 391 18.51 -5.14 13.13
C VAL A 391 18.59 -3.61 13.06
N LEU A 392 19.79 -3.03 13.25
CA LEU A 392 19.98 -1.57 13.14
C LEU A 392 19.63 -1.06 11.73
N MET A 393 20.05 -1.78 10.69
CA MET A 393 19.73 -1.43 9.31
C MET A 393 18.22 -1.46 9.06
N GLY A 394 17.54 -2.51 9.56
CA GLY A 394 16.08 -2.59 9.54
C GLY A 394 15.43 -1.41 10.25
N LEU A 395 15.86 -1.10 11.47
CA LEU A 395 15.32 -0.01 12.28
C LEU A 395 15.42 1.34 11.55
N LEU A 396 16.60 1.67 11.03
CA LEU A 396 16.81 2.91 10.28
C LEU A 396 15.97 2.94 9.00
N SER A 397 15.97 1.85 8.23
CA SER A 397 15.27 1.77 6.95
C SER A 397 13.76 1.95 7.11
N TYR A 398 13.12 1.23 8.03
CA TYR A 398 11.68 1.35 8.26
C TYR A 398 11.29 2.68 8.94
N SER A 399 12.18 3.28 9.73
CA SER A 399 11.96 4.62 10.28
C SER A 399 11.92 5.67 9.16
N PHE A 400 12.80 5.58 8.16
CA PHE A 400 12.82 6.53 7.05
C PHE A 400 11.71 6.32 6.02
N VAL A 401 11.27 5.07 5.82
CA VAL A 401 9.99 4.77 5.17
C VAL A 401 8.86 5.56 5.80
N THR A 402 8.77 5.55 7.14
CA THR A 402 7.74 6.32 7.87
C THR A 402 7.86 7.83 7.61
N VAL A 403 9.09 8.37 7.55
CA VAL A 403 9.33 9.79 7.20
C VAL A 403 8.91 10.10 5.76
N THR A 404 9.18 9.19 4.82
CA THR A 404 8.78 9.33 3.40
C THR A 404 7.25 9.33 3.28
N LEU A 405 6.56 8.46 4.00
CA LEU A 405 5.10 8.43 4.05
C LEU A 405 4.53 9.75 4.61
N ILE A 406 5.14 10.32 5.66
CA ILE A 406 4.72 11.63 6.18
C ILE A 406 4.86 12.73 5.12
N ALA A 407 5.90 12.68 4.27
CA ALA A 407 6.05 13.60 3.14
C ALA A 407 4.99 13.35 2.05
N ASP A 408 4.60 12.10 1.79
CA ASP A 408 3.62 11.76 0.77
C ASP A 408 2.19 12.18 1.14
N LEU A 409 1.82 12.07 2.42
CA LEU A 409 0.46 12.37 2.88
C LEU A 409 0.04 13.83 2.63
N GLY A 410 -1.18 14.02 2.15
CA GLY A 410 -1.77 15.36 2.02
C GLY A 410 -2.08 16.04 3.36
N LEU A 411 -2.49 15.25 4.36
CA LEU A 411 -2.91 15.73 5.69
C LEU A 411 -2.21 14.92 6.80
N PRO A 412 -0.87 15.00 6.94
CA PRO A 412 -0.13 14.14 7.86
C PRO A 412 -0.47 14.36 9.34
N TRP A 413 -0.97 15.54 9.73
CA TRP A 413 -1.43 15.78 11.10
C TRP A 413 -2.70 15.00 11.47
N HIS A 414 -3.44 14.44 10.49
CA HIS A 414 -4.56 13.52 10.74
C HIS A 414 -4.11 12.06 10.90
N SER A 415 -2.80 11.76 10.88
CA SER A 415 -2.31 10.37 10.99
C SER A 415 -2.73 9.67 12.29
N TYR A 416 -3.11 10.41 13.33
CA TYR A 416 -3.69 9.83 14.55
C TYR A 416 -4.97 9.02 14.26
N ALA A 417 -5.72 9.35 13.20
CA ALA A 417 -6.91 8.63 12.78
C ALA A 417 -6.61 7.18 12.40
N LEU A 418 -5.38 6.87 11.96
CA LEU A 418 -4.95 5.49 11.68
C LEU A 418 -4.94 4.62 12.95
N ALA A 419 -4.70 5.21 14.12
CA ALA A 419 -4.69 4.49 15.39
C ALA A 419 -6.08 4.39 16.02
N LEU A 420 -6.95 5.38 15.80
CA LEU A 420 -8.28 5.45 16.42
C LEU A 420 -9.36 4.74 15.61
N ASN A 421 -9.30 4.86 14.28
CA ASN A 421 -10.28 4.28 13.38
C ASN A 421 -9.79 2.89 12.94
N ALA A 422 -10.68 1.89 13.00
CA ALA A 422 -10.38 0.53 12.57
C ALA A 422 -11.38 0.12 11.47
N PRO A 423 -11.12 0.49 10.21
CA PRO A 423 -11.92 0.04 9.09
C PRO A 423 -11.85 -1.48 8.97
N GLU A 424 -13.02 -2.10 8.78
CA GLU A 424 -13.08 -3.50 8.38
C GLU A 424 -12.62 -3.62 6.91
N HIS A 425 -11.83 -4.65 6.62
CA HIS A 425 -11.40 -4.98 5.26
C HIS A 425 -10.56 -3.92 4.52
N SER A 426 -9.76 -3.13 5.23
CA SER A 426 -8.78 -2.22 4.61
C SER A 426 -7.35 -2.75 4.64
N ALA A 427 -6.79 -3.02 3.45
CA ALA A 427 -5.41 -3.48 3.33
C ALA A 427 -4.42 -2.41 3.80
N MET A 428 -4.72 -1.14 3.54
CA MET A 428 -3.85 -0.03 3.97
C MET A 428 -3.84 0.18 5.48
N PHE A 429 -4.95 -0.11 6.15
CA PHE A 429 -5.01 -0.11 7.61
C PHE A 429 -4.09 -1.19 8.20
N GLU A 430 -4.17 -2.41 7.66
CA GLU A 430 -3.30 -3.52 8.07
C GLU A 430 -1.82 -3.18 7.88
N VAL A 431 -1.43 -2.72 6.69
CA VAL A 431 -0.03 -2.37 6.38
C VAL A 431 0.48 -1.29 7.34
N SER A 432 -0.32 -0.25 7.59
CA SER A 432 0.06 0.88 8.45
C SER A 432 0.34 0.43 9.90
N TRP A 433 -0.52 -0.43 10.46
CA TRP A 433 -0.32 -0.98 11.81
C TRP A 433 0.86 -1.95 11.87
N CYS A 434 1.01 -2.83 10.87
CA CYS A 434 2.12 -3.77 10.84
C CYS A 434 3.47 -3.04 10.77
N VAL A 435 3.61 -1.99 9.95
CA VAL A 435 4.84 -1.20 9.86
C VAL A 435 5.14 -0.50 11.19
N GLY A 436 4.15 0.14 11.81
CA GLY A 436 4.34 0.81 13.10
C GLY A 436 4.74 -0.14 14.24
N LEU A 437 4.07 -1.29 14.34
CA LEU A 437 4.44 -2.34 15.30
C LEU A 437 5.82 -2.93 15.00
N TYR A 438 6.15 -3.15 13.73
CA TYR A 438 7.43 -3.70 13.34
C TYR A 438 8.61 -2.75 13.65
N VAL A 439 8.48 -1.45 13.39
CA VAL A 439 9.46 -0.43 13.83
C VAL A 439 9.62 -0.47 15.34
N THR A 440 8.52 -0.61 16.08
CA THR A 440 8.57 -0.69 17.54
C THR A 440 9.29 -1.95 18.02
N ILE A 441 9.06 -3.10 17.37
CA ILE A 441 9.77 -4.35 17.70
C ILE A 441 11.27 -4.25 17.37
N LEU A 442 11.64 -3.71 16.21
CA LEU A 442 13.05 -3.48 15.85
C LEU A 442 13.75 -2.56 16.85
N LEU A 443 13.07 -1.51 17.30
CA LEU A 443 13.58 -0.62 18.34
C LEU A 443 13.79 -1.38 19.65
N LEU A 444 12.80 -2.18 20.08
CA LEU A 444 12.90 -2.99 21.29
C LEU A 444 14.00 -4.05 21.18
N GLU A 445 14.21 -4.65 20.01
CA GLU A 445 15.28 -5.62 19.77
C GLU A 445 16.67 -4.98 19.81
N PHE A 446 16.80 -3.74 19.34
CA PHE A 446 18.06 -2.99 19.37
C PHE A 446 18.38 -2.37 20.74
N LEU A 447 17.37 -2.08 21.56
CA LEU A 447 17.48 -1.35 22.84
C LEU A 447 18.50 -1.92 23.88
N PRO A 448 18.75 -3.23 23.97
CA PRO A 448 19.76 -3.76 24.88
C PRO A 448 21.18 -3.24 24.59
N VAL A 449 21.50 -2.93 23.32
CA VAL A 449 22.83 -2.45 22.93
C VAL A 449 23.21 -1.15 23.64
N PRO A 450 22.42 -0.06 23.58
CA PRO A 450 22.69 1.14 24.35
C PRO A 450 22.56 0.92 25.87
N PHE A 451 21.64 0.08 26.34
CA PHE A 451 21.51 -0.17 27.78
C PHE A 451 22.75 -0.81 28.40
N ASP A 452 23.33 -1.79 27.74
CA ASP A 452 24.54 -2.46 28.22
C ASP A 452 25.76 -1.54 28.10
N TYR A 453 25.84 -0.75 27.02
CA TYR A 453 26.97 0.17 26.77
C TYR A 453 27.01 1.36 27.74
N PHE A 454 25.86 1.99 28.02
CA PHE A 454 25.77 3.13 28.94
C PHE A 454 25.55 2.72 30.41
N GLY A 455 25.55 1.42 30.73
CA GLY A 455 25.44 0.93 32.11
C GLY A 455 24.03 1.03 32.72
N TYR A 456 22.97 1.08 31.92
CA TYR A 456 21.58 1.17 32.39
C TYR A 456 21.00 -0.19 32.80
N HIS A 457 21.66 -0.86 33.76
CA HIS A 457 21.30 -2.23 34.18
C HIS A 457 19.85 -2.38 34.69
N ARG A 458 19.30 -1.36 35.35
CA ARG A 458 17.89 -1.34 35.79
C ARG A 458 16.92 -1.34 34.59
N ALA A 459 17.19 -0.54 33.57
CA ALA A 459 16.38 -0.52 32.34
C ALA A 459 16.51 -1.84 31.58
N ALA A 460 17.73 -2.40 31.46
CA ALA A 460 17.96 -3.68 30.81
C ALA A 460 17.24 -4.85 31.50
N SER A 461 17.20 -4.87 32.83
CA SER A 461 16.47 -5.90 33.60
C SER A 461 14.95 -5.73 33.48
N ALA A 462 14.44 -4.50 33.49
CA ALA A 462 13.01 -4.23 33.26
C ALA A 462 12.59 -4.66 31.84
N TRP A 463 13.37 -4.28 30.82
CA TRP A 463 13.15 -4.68 29.43
C TRP A 463 13.14 -6.21 29.27
N ARG A 464 14.11 -6.92 29.86
CA ARG A 464 14.16 -8.40 29.85
C ARG A 464 12.91 -9.03 30.47
N ARG A 465 12.32 -8.40 31.49
CA ARG A 465 11.12 -8.91 32.17
C ARG A 465 9.84 -8.68 31.37
N TRP A 466 9.73 -7.55 30.68
CA TRP A 466 8.46 -7.08 30.11
C TRP A 466 8.34 -7.25 28.59
N ASN A 467 9.43 -7.47 27.84
CA ASN A 467 9.37 -7.56 26.38
C ASN A 467 8.37 -8.63 25.86
N GLY A 468 8.36 -9.83 26.45
CA GLY A 468 7.46 -10.90 26.01
C GLY A 468 5.97 -10.59 26.27
N ALA A 469 5.68 -9.94 27.40
CA ALA A 469 4.32 -9.50 27.73
C ALA A 469 3.85 -8.38 26.79
N TYR A 470 4.74 -7.44 26.47
CA TYR A 470 4.47 -6.40 25.49
C TYR A 470 4.14 -7.01 24.11
N VAL A 471 4.96 -7.95 23.63
CA VAL A 471 4.74 -8.63 22.34
C VAL A 471 3.39 -9.32 22.31
N ALA A 472 3.05 -10.09 23.35
CA ALA A 472 1.76 -10.78 23.43
C ALA A 472 0.59 -9.80 23.41
N ALA A 473 0.67 -8.70 24.18
CA ALA A 473 -0.37 -7.67 24.21
C ALA A 473 -0.50 -6.94 22.86
N ALA A 474 0.62 -6.54 22.26
CA ALA A 474 0.65 -5.80 21.00
C ALA A 474 0.10 -6.62 19.82
N VAL A 475 0.52 -7.88 19.67
CA VAL A 475 0.03 -8.77 18.60
C VAL A 475 -1.44 -9.13 18.81
N THR A 476 -1.87 -9.33 20.07
CA THR A 476 -3.29 -9.56 20.40
C THR A 476 -4.15 -8.35 20.03
N LEU A 477 -3.72 -7.15 20.42
CA LEU A 477 -4.43 -5.91 20.09
C LEU A 477 -4.52 -5.72 18.57
N PHE A 478 -3.43 -5.97 17.85
CA PHE A 478 -3.40 -5.91 16.39
C PHE A 478 -4.43 -6.86 15.75
N VAL A 479 -4.46 -8.13 16.17
CA VAL A 479 -5.42 -9.13 15.65
C VAL A 479 -6.86 -8.72 15.98
N TYR A 480 -7.11 -8.18 17.17
CA TYR A 480 -8.42 -7.67 17.54
C TYR A 480 -8.85 -6.47 16.69
N MET A 481 -7.96 -5.50 16.48
CA MET A 481 -8.24 -4.30 15.68
C MET A 481 -8.54 -4.64 14.22
N LEU A 482 -7.83 -5.63 13.65
CA LEU A 482 -8.02 -6.07 12.27
C LEU A 482 -9.31 -6.89 12.08
N SER A 483 -9.60 -7.81 13.00
CA SER A 483 -10.68 -8.79 12.82
C SER A 483 -12.00 -8.41 13.50
N ARG A 484 -11.96 -7.51 14.48
CA ARG A 484 -13.04 -7.24 15.45
C ARG A 484 -13.63 -8.51 16.09
N ASN A 485 -12.88 -9.61 16.06
CA ASN A 485 -13.34 -10.91 16.51
C ASN A 485 -12.63 -11.30 17.80
N VAL A 486 -13.42 -11.37 18.88
CA VAL A 486 -12.93 -11.71 20.22
C VAL A 486 -12.30 -13.11 20.25
N LEU A 487 -12.77 -14.06 19.44
CA LEU A 487 -12.21 -15.41 19.40
C LEU A 487 -10.79 -15.42 18.84
N TYR A 488 -10.53 -14.67 17.76
CA TYR A 488 -9.17 -14.55 17.21
C TYR A 488 -8.23 -13.82 18.17
N ALA A 489 -8.73 -12.80 18.88
CA ALA A 489 -7.97 -12.11 19.92
C ALA A 489 -7.61 -13.05 21.08
N LEU A 490 -8.57 -13.81 21.60
CA LEU A 490 -8.33 -14.80 22.66
C LEU A 490 -7.34 -15.88 22.22
N GLY A 491 -7.51 -16.44 21.01
CA GLY A 491 -6.59 -17.42 20.46
C GLY A 491 -5.16 -16.88 20.36
N THR A 492 -5.01 -15.64 19.89
CA THR A 492 -3.71 -14.97 19.79
C THR A 492 -3.08 -14.74 21.16
N ALA A 493 -3.87 -14.29 22.14
CA ALA A 493 -3.43 -14.08 23.51
C ALA A 493 -2.96 -15.39 24.16
N ILE A 494 -3.65 -16.51 23.89
CA ILE A 494 -3.26 -17.84 24.38
C ILE A 494 -1.93 -18.27 23.75
N VAL A 495 -1.81 -18.19 22.41
CA VAL A 495 -0.60 -18.63 21.70
C VAL A 495 0.62 -17.81 22.11
N PHE A 496 0.55 -16.47 21.97
CA PHE A 496 1.69 -15.61 22.28
C PHE A 496 1.93 -15.48 23.79
N GLY A 497 0.90 -15.56 24.62
CA GLY A 497 1.02 -15.61 26.08
C GLY A 497 1.70 -16.88 26.56
N ALA A 498 1.34 -18.04 26.00
CA ALA A 498 2.01 -19.32 26.30
C ALA A 498 3.48 -19.29 25.85
N LEU A 499 3.79 -18.80 24.65
CA LEU A 499 5.16 -18.63 24.18
C LEU A 499 5.96 -17.70 25.11
N ALA A 500 5.39 -16.55 25.50
CA ALA A 500 6.03 -15.62 26.42
C ALA A 500 6.33 -16.25 27.78
N TRP A 501 5.41 -17.07 28.31
CA TRP A 501 5.58 -17.77 29.58
C TRP A 501 6.65 -18.87 29.49
N ILE A 502 6.59 -19.72 28.44
CA ILE A 502 7.55 -20.82 28.23
C ILE A 502 8.97 -20.29 28.09
N PHE A 503 9.19 -19.25 27.29
CA PHE A 503 10.52 -18.72 27.05
C PHE A 503 11.05 -17.93 28.23
N ARG A 504 10.18 -17.23 28.97
CA ARG A 504 10.57 -16.58 30.24
C ARG A 504 11.08 -17.57 31.29
N ALA A 505 10.51 -18.77 31.34
CA ALA A 505 10.90 -19.79 32.31
C ALA A 505 12.22 -20.53 31.96
N ARG A 506 12.77 -20.36 30.74
CA ARG A 506 13.84 -21.21 30.19
C ARG A 506 15.14 -20.49 29.80
N ASP A 507 15.20 -19.17 29.86
CA ASP A 507 16.39 -18.39 29.46
C ASP A 507 17.11 -17.77 30.66
N GLU A 508 18.26 -18.35 31.04
CA GLU A 508 19.22 -17.73 31.97
C GLU A 508 20.03 -16.58 31.30
N HIS A 509 20.10 -16.59 29.97
CA HIS A 509 20.63 -15.50 29.13
C HIS A 509 19.53 -15.08 28.16
N ALA A 510 18.85 -13.96 28.43
CA ALA A 510 17.66 -13.53 27.70
C ALA A 510 17.99 -13.16 26.25
N GLU A 511 17.90 -14.12 25.32
CA GLU A 511 17.87 -13.84 23.89
C GLU A 511 16.48 -13.24 23.55
N PRO A 512 16.39 -12.24 22.65
CA PRO A 512 15.12 -11.59 22.29
C PRO A 512 14.21 -12.46 21.41
N ILE A 513 14.01 -13.73 21.74
CA ILE A 513 13.32 -14.72 20.89
C ILE A 513 11.86 -14.31 20.62
N MET A 514 11.16 -13.80 21.63
CA MET A 514 9.78 -13.32 21.45
C MET A 514 9.72 -12.15 20.45
N LEU A 515 10.70 -11.24 20.50
CA LEU A 515 10.80 -10.14 19.56
C LEU A 515 11.14 -10.66 18.16
N ALA A 516 12.04 -11.64 18.03
CA ALA A 516 12.36 -12.26 16.74
C ALA A 516 11.15 -12.99 16.12
N ILE A 517 10.40 -13.78 16.90
CA ILE A 517 9.18 -14.45 16.42
C ILE A 517 8.14 -13.43 15.97
N ALA A 518 7.92 -12.39 16.76
CA ALA A 518 6.97 -11.34 16.41
C ALA A 518 7.43 -10.49 15.22
N ALA A 519 8.73 -10.19 15.12
CA ALA A 519 9.33 -9.51 13.97
C ALA A 519 9.11 -10.31 12.68
N VAL A 520 9.39 -11.61 12.68
CA VAL A 520 9.15 -12.49 11.52
C VAL A 520 7.65 -12.59 11.21
N THR A 521 6.80 -12.72 12.23
CA THR A 521 5.34 -12.83 12.05
C THR A 521 4.76 -11.55 11.44
N LEU A 522 4.99 -10.39 12.05
CA LEU A 522 4.51 -9.10 11.55
C LEU A 522 5.12 -8.76 10.20
N SER A 523 6.38 -9.14 9.97
CA SER A 523 7.02 -8.90 8.68
C SER A 523 6.43 -9.73 7.55
N THR A 524 6.09 -10.99 7.83
CA THR A 524 5.37 -11.84 6.88
C THR A 524 4.03 -11.21 6.50
N MET A 525 3.31 -10.63 7.46
CA MET A 525 2.02 -10.02 7.20
C MET A 525 2.14 -8.76 6.34
N HIS A 526 2.95 -7.76 6.72
CA HIS A 526 2.99 -6.52 5.93
C HIS A 526 3.51 -6.71 4.51
N GLN A 527 4.51 -7.57 4.29
CA GLN A 527 5.01 -7.85 2.94
C GLN A 527 3.93 -8.52 2.08
N SER A 528 3.06 -9.32 2.71
CA SER A 528 1.94 -9.96 2.03
C SER A 528 0.77 -9.00 1.79
N SER A 529 0.39 -8.18 2.76
CA SER A 529 -0.74 -7.24 2.62
C SER A 529 -0.46 -6.07 1.70
N LEU A 530 0.81 -5.73 1.49
CA LEU A 530 1.23 -4.85 0.40
C LEU A 530 0.80 -5.40 -0.97
N GLY A 531 0.89 -6.72 -1.18
CA GLY A 531 0.34 -7.39 -2.36
C GLY A 531 -1.19 -7.37 -2.40
N SER A 532 -1.85 -7.41 -1.24
CA SER A 532 -3.33 -7.35 -1.13
C SER A 532 -3.92 -6.01 -1.54
N LEU A 533 -3.15 -4.92 -1.50
CA LEU A 533 -3.54 -3.61 -2.03
C LEU A 533 -3.85 -3.69 -3.53
N TYR A 534 -3.02 -4.40 -4.29
CA TYR A 534 -3.18 -4.55 -5.75
C TYR A 534 -4.36 -5.46 -6.12
N LEU A 535 -4.87 -6.25 -5.19
CA LEU A 535 -6.11 -7.01 -5.38
C LEU A 535 -7.35 -6.10 -5.44
N LEU A 536 -7.28 -4.86 -4.93
CA LEU A 536 -8.35 -3.86 -5.04
C LEU A 536 -8.37 -3.15 -6.40
N MET A 537 -7.32 -3.29 -7.21
CA MET A 537 -7.15 -2.60 -8.48
C MET A 537 -6.68 -3.56 -9.60
N PRO A 538 -7.42 -4.66 -9.86
CA PRO A 538 -6.97 -5.69 -10.79
C PRO A 538 -6.85 -5.22 -12.24
N ASN A 539 -7.60 -4.18 -12.60
CA ASN A 539 -7.58 -3.54 -13.90
C ASN A 539 -6.40 -2.56 -14.10
N MET A 540 -5.65 -2.25 -13.03
CA MET A 540 -4.56 -1.26 -13.06
C MET A 540 -3.21 -1.89 -13.34
N LEU A 541 -3.03 -3.20 -13.19
CA LEU A 541 -1.75 -3.87 -13.46
C LEU A 541 -1.81 -4.70 -14.73
N ALA A 542 -0.72 -4.66 -15.48
CA ALA A 542 -0.53 -5.56 -16.61
C ALA A 542 -0.57 -7.04 -16.18
N PRO A 543 -1.11 -7.95 -17.01
CA PRO A 543 -1.31 -9.35 -16.64
C PRO A 543 -0.06 -10.08 -16.14
N GLN A 544 1.13 -9.72 -16.64
CA GLN A 544 2.41 -10.34 -16.28
C GLN A 544 2.80 -10.11 -14.80
N TRP A 545 2.32 -9.02 -14.19
CA TRP A 545 2.58 -8.69 -12.79
C TRP A 545 1.38 -8.88 -11.89
N TRP A 546 0.15 -8.82 -12.40
CA TRP A 546 -1.04 -9.07 -11.61
C TRP A 546 -1.23 -10.57 -11.31
N SER A 547 -1.62 -10.92 -10.07
CA SER A 547 -1.98 -12.29 -9.66
C SER A 547 -2.84 -12.27 -8.40
N PRO A 548 -3.86 -13.15 -8.27
CA PRO A 548 -4.62 -13.29 -7.02
C PRO A 548 -3.76 -13.77 -5.83
N VAL A 549 -2.60 -14.38 -6.09
CA VAL A 549 -1.65 -14.84 -5.04
C VAL A 549 -0.42 -13.94 -4.93
N MET A 550 -0.50 -12.70 -5.43
CA MET A 550 0.56 -11.69 -5.30
C MET A 550 1.03 -11.46 -3.85
N PRO A 551 0.18 -11.49 -2.81
CA PRO A 551 0.63 -11.41 -1.42
C PRO A 551 1.78 -12.38 -1.08
N VAL A 552 1.68 -13.63 -1.55
CA VAL A 552 2.70 -14.66 -1.30
C VAL A 552 3.96 -14.37 -2.11
N SER A 553 3.80 -13.98 -3.38
CA SER A 553 4.92 -13.62 -4.25
C SER A 553 5.74 -12.46 -3.69
N PHE A 554 5.07 -11.44 -3.14
CA PHE A 554 5.71 -10.27 -2.52
C PHE A 554 6.52 -10.68 -1.30
N PHE A 555 5.93 -11.47 -0.41
CA PHE A 555 6.64 -12.01 0.75
C PHE A 555 7.91 -12.81 0.36
N LEU A 556 7.78 -13.76 -0.58
CA LEU A 556 8.91 -14.59 -1.02
C LEU A 556 10.03 -13.76 -1.66
N SER A 557 9.69 -12.78 -2.51
CA SER A 557 10.69 -11.89 -3.12
C SER A 557 11.45 -11.05 -2.09
N SER A 558 10.76 -10.57 -1.05
CA SER A 558 11.39 -9.75 -0.01
C SER A 558 12.37 -10.55 0.85
N ILE A 559 12.15 -11.85 1.09
CA ILE A 559 13.16 -12.69 1.78
C ILE A 559 14.44 -12.77 0.95
N ALA A 560 14.32 -13.03 -0.36
CA ALA A 560 15.46 -13.14 -1.26
C ALA A 560 16.23 -11.81 -1.38
N ALA A 561 15.51 -10.69 -1.55
CA ALA A 561 16.11 -9.35 -1.59
C ALA A 561 16.79 -8.99 -0.27
N GLY A 562 16.12 -9.27 0.86
CA GLY A 562 16.63 -8.97 2.19
C GLY A 562 17.93 -9.68 2.51
N THR A 563 18.02 -10.99 2.27
CA THR A 563 19.26 -11.74 2.53
C THR A 563 20.38 -11.37 1.55
N ALA A 564 20.05 -11.06 0.30
CA ALA A 564 21.01 -10.54 -0.68
C ALA A 564 21.55 -9.16 -0.26
N LEU A 565 20.69 -8.26 0.22
CA LEU A 565 21.12 -6.93 0.64
C LEU A 565 22.07 -6.98 1.83
N VAL A 566 21.83 -7.87 2.81
CA VAL A 566 22.74 -8.04 3.96
C VAL A 566 24.16 -8.36 3.50
N ILE A 567 24.32 -9.18 2.45
CA ILE A 567 25.62 -9.49 1.86
C ILE A 567 26.25 -8.23 1.26
N VAL A 568 25.50 -7.48 0.44
CA VAL A 568 25.99 -6.26 -0.21
C VAL A 568 26.44 -5.23 0.82
N ILE A 569 25.62 -5.00 1.85
CA ILE A 569 25.90 -4.03 2.91
C ILE A 569 27.13 -4.44 3.71
N ASP A 570 27.25 -5.71 4.12
CA ASP A 570 28.40 -6.17 4.90
C ASP A 570 29.71 -6.05 4.09
N MET A 571 29.67 -6.39 2.80
CA MET A 571 30.82 -6.20 1.90
C MET A 571 31.19 -4.72 1.72
N TRP A 572 30.19 -3.84 1.61
CA TRP A 572 30.42 -2.39 1.54
C TRP A 572 30.98 -1.82 2.83
N ILE A 573 30.46 -2.24 3.98
CA ILE A 573 30.96 -1.91 5.32
C ILE A 573 32.43 -2.34 5.44
N ALA A 574 32.74 -3.58 5.05
CA ALA A 574 34.08 -4.12 5.10
C ALA A 574 35.04 -3.32 4.20
N LYS A 575 34.64 -2.98 2.98
CA LYS A 575 35.44 -2.14 2.06
C LYS A 575 35.61 -0.71 2.58
N GLY A 576 34.52 -0.08 3.04
CA GLY A 576 34.48 1.32 3.47
C GLY A 576 35.30 1.59 4.73
N TRP A 577 35.30 0.65 5.68
CA TRP A 577 36.06 0.75 6.94
C TRP A 577 37.29 -0.15 7.00
N ARG A 578 37.74 -0.71 5.85
CA ARG A 578 38.94 -1.55 5.70
C ARG A 578 38.99 -2.72 6.69
N ARG A 579 37.87 -3.42 6.83
CA ARG A 579 37.73 -4.61 7.68
C ARG A 579 37.88 -5.89 6.84
N PRO A 580 38.36 -7.00 7.42
CA PRO A 580 38.43 -8.26 6.69
C PRO A 580 37.01 -8.74 6.33
N ILE A 581 36.83 -9.19 5.09
CA ILE A 581 35.56 -9.77 4.63
C ILE A 581 35.53 -11.24 5.05
N GLU A 582 34.58 -11.61 5.91
CA GLU A 582 34.36 -13.00 6.29
C GLU A 582 33.58 -13.78 5.22
N ILE A 583 34.23 -14.06 4.09
CA ILE A 583 33.60 -14.66 2.91
C ILE A 583 32.89 -15.98 3.21
N ALA A 584 33.41 -16.80 4.12
CA ALA A 584 32.77 -18.05 4.50
C ALA A 584 31.38 -17.82 5.11
N ARG A 585 31.23 -16.80 5.97
CA ARG A 585 29.97 -16.40 6.59
C ARG A 585 29.00 -15.84 5.54
N LEU A 586 29.48 -14.97 4.65
CA LEU A 586 28.66 -14.39 3.59
C LEU A 586 28.22 -15.40 2.53
N ALA A 587 29.07 -16.38 2.19
CA ALA A 587 28.73 -17.47 1.27
C ALA A 587 27.62 -18.37 1.82
N SER A 588 27.52 -18.50 3.14
CA SER A 588 26.44 -19.18 3.84
C SER A 588 25.12 -18.41 3.72
N VAL A 589 25.14 -17.08 3.87
CA VAL A 589 23.97 -16.23 3.58
C VAL A 589 23.60 -16.30 2.10
N GLY A 590 24.58 -16.32 1.20
CA GLY A 590 24.34 -16.49 -0.25
C GLY A 590 23.65 -17.81 -0.61
N GLN A 591 23.87 -18.87 0.17
CA GLN A 591 23.12 -20.13 0.01
C GLN A 591 21.66 -19.99 0.44
N ILE A 592 21.36 -19.20 1.47
CA ILE A 592 19.99 -18.89 1.88
C ILE A 592 19.31 -18.07 0.79
N THR A 593 19.99 -17.04 0.27
CA THR A 593 19.51 -16.23 -0.86
C THR A 593 19.18 -17.09 -2.08
N PHE A 594 20.04 -18.07 -2.42
CA PHE A 594 19.78 -19.01 -3.53
C PHE A 594 18.45 -19.74 -3.37
N TRP A 595 18.20 -20.34 -2.20
CA TRP A 595 16.97 -21.10 -1.96
C TRP A 595 15.73 -20.19 -1.91
N ALA A 596 15.83 -19.03 -1.27
CA ALA A 596 14.75 -18.06 -1.24
C ALA A 596 14.38 -17.60 -2.66
N LEU A 597 15.38 -17.30 -3.49
CA LEU A 597 15.18 -16.90 -4.88
C LEU A 597 14.61 -18.04 -5.74
N LEU A 598 15.06 -19.28 -5.53
CA LEU A 598 14.52 -20.45 -6.24
C LEU A 598 13.03 -20.64 -5.95
N VAL A 599 12.66 -20.63 -4.67
CA VAL A 599 11.26 -20.80 -4.25
C VAL A 599 10.40 -19.69 -4.83
N TYR A 600 10.88 -18.44 -4.79
CA TYR A 600 10.21 -17.31 -5.40
C TYR A 600 9.98 -17.49 -6.91
N LEU A 601 11.01 -17.85 -7.67
CA LEU A 601 10.92 -18.00 -9.13
C LEU A 601 10.01 -19.16 -9.53
N VAL A 602 10.13 -20.30 -8.85
CA VAL A 602 9.26 -21.47 -9.10
C VAL A 602 7.81 -21.13 -8.78
N PHE A 603 7.55 -20.47 -7.65
CA PHE A 603 6.21 -20.04 -7.28
C PHE A 603 5.62 -19.08 -8.32
N ARG A 604 6.40 -18.07 -8.73
CA ARG A 604 5.95 -17.05 -9.68
C ARG A 604 5.67 -17.59 -11.07
N LEU A 605 6.58 -18.40 -11.61
CA LEU A 605 6.40 -19.02 -12.94
C LEU A 605 5.31 -20.10 -12.90
N GLY A 606 5.20 -20.83 -11.80
CA GLY A 606 4.15 -21.82 -11.56
C GLY A 606 2.75 -21.20 -11.52
N ASP A 607 2.57 -20.11 -10.76
CA ASP A 607 1.32 -19.34 -10.73
C ASP A 607 0.95 -18.84 -12.14
N MET A 608 1.91 -18.28 -12.88
CA MET A 608 1.68 -17.79 -14.23
C MET A 608 1.29 -18.90 -15.21
N ALA A 609 1.87 -20.10 -15.07
CA ALA A 609 1.52 -21.29 -15.84
C ALA A 609 0.10 -21.76 -15.52
N ILE A 610 -0.29 -21.82 -14.23
CA ILE A 610 -1.64 -22.19 -13.79
C ILE A 610 -2.69 -21.22 -14.35
N ARG A 611 -2.34 -19.93 -14.47
CA ARG A 611 -3.22 -18.91 -15.05
C ARG A 611 -3.20 -18.86 -16.59
N ASN A 612 -2.48 -19.77 -17.26
CA ASN A 612 -2.31 -19.81 -18.73
C ASN A 612 -1.78 -18.51 -19.35
N GLN A 613 -0.97 -17.74 -18.60
CA GLN A 613 -0.43 -16.46 -19.08
C GLN A 613 1.01 -16.56 -19.60
N LEU A 614 1.64 -17.72 -19.45
CA LEU A 614 3.06 -17.91 -19.74
C LEU A 614 3.43 -17.70 -21.22
N ALA A 615 2.55 -18.10 -22.14
CA ALA A 615 2.78 -17.95 -23.58
C ALA A 615 2.76 -16.48 -24.03
N GLY A 616 1.89 -15.65 -23.43
CA GLY A 616 1.78 -14.22 -23.73
C GLY A 616 2.70 -13.33 -22.89
N ALA A 617 3.30 -13.86 -21.82
CA ALA A 617 4.04 -13.06 -20.84
C ALA A 617 5.25 -12.33 -21.43
N PHE A 618 5.87 -12.88 -22.48
CA PHE A 618 7.08 -12.35 -23.09
C PHE A 618 6.82 -11.53 -24.37
N ALA A 619 5.56 -11.25 -24.69
CA ALA A 619 5.19 -10.47 -25.86
C ALA A 619 5.21 -8.94 -25.61
N GLY A 620 5.67 -8.18 -26.60
CA GLY A 620 5.68 -6.71 -26.59
C GLY A 620 6.73 -6.08 -25.66
N GLY A 621 6.69 -4.75 -25.52
CA GLY A 621 7.64 -4.00 -24.68
C GLY A 621 7.58 -4.38 -23.20
N LEU A 622 6.38 -4.58 -22.66
CA LEU A 622 6.19 -5.09 -21.29
C LEU A 622 6.73 -6.52 -21.14
N GLY A 623 6.63 -7.35 -22.19
CA GLY A 623 7.22 -8.69 -22.19
C GLY A 623 8.75 -8.68 -22.10
N LEU A 624 9.42 -7.72 -22.75
CA LEU A 624 10.87 -7.53 -22.61
C LEU A 624 11.26 -7.07 -21.20
N ALA A 625 10.51 -6.14 -20.61
CA ALA A 625 10.71 -5.73 -19.22
C ALA A 625 10.56 -6.92 -18.26
N PHE A 626 9.52 -7.72 -18.45
CA PHE A 626 9.31 -8.95 -17.66
C PHE A 626 10.44 -9.97 -17.87
N ALA A 627 10.90 -10.17 -19.12
CA ALA A 627 12.03 -11.05 -19.42
C ALA A 627 13.31 -10.60 -18.72
N ALA A 628 13.63 -9.30 -18.79
CA ALA A 628 14.80 -8.72 -18.14
C ALA A 628 14.74 -8.94 -16.61
N GLU A 629 13.58 -8.75 -16.01
CA GLU A 629 13.35 -8.98 -14.58
C GLU A 629 13.62 -10.43 -14.17
N ILE A 630 13.05 -11.40 -14.89
CA ILE A 630 13.20 -12.83 -14.59
C ILE A 630 14.63 -13.32 -14.87
N VAL A 631 15.23 -12.90 -15.99
CA VAL A 631 16.54 -13.40 -16.41
C VAL A 631 17.66 -12.74 -15.60
N LEU A 632 17.72 -11.41 -15.55
CA LEU A 632 18.81 -10.68 -14.88
C LEU A 632 18.64 -10.70 -13.36
N GLY A 633 17.41 -10.53 -12.87
CA GLY A 633 17.10 -10.47 -11.45
C GLY A 633 16.87 -11.82 -10.78
N GLY A 634 16.54 -12.85 -11.56
CA GLY A 634 16.19 -14.18 -11.06
C GLY A 634 17.18 -15.26 -11.46
N VAL A 635 17.19 -15.63 -12.74
CA VAL A 635 17.92 -16.81 -13.25
C VAL A 635 19.43 -16.63 -13.15
N LEU A 636 19.97 -15.48 -13.55
CA LEU A 636 21.41 -15.21 -13.48
C LEU A 636 21.98 -15.29 -12.05
N PRO A 637 21.43 -14.58 -11.05
CA PRO A 637 21.91 -14.70 -9.67
C PRO A 637 21.71 -16.11 -9.11
N LEU A 638 20.65 -16.82 -9.50
CA LEU A 638 20.45 -18.23 -9.13
C LEU A 638 21.60 -19.12 -9.64
N ILE A 639 22.03 -18.94 -10.88
CA ILE A 639 23.17 -19.68 -11.46
C ILE A 639 24.46 -19.34 -10.70
N LEU A 640 24.73 -18.06 -10.47
CA LEU A 640 25.94 -17.59 -9.77
C LEU A 640 26.00 -18.09 -8.32
N LEU A 641 24.85 -18.17 -7.64
CA LEU A 641 24.75 -18.66 -6.27
C LEU A 641 24.57 -20.18 -6.16
N SER A 642 24.50 -20.94 -7.26
CA SER A 642 24.22 -22.39 -7.21
C SER A 642 25.39 -23.21 -6.64
N ARG A 643 26.63 -22.88 -7.01
CA ARG A 643 27.83 -23.65 -6.66
C ARG A 643 28.58 -23.02 -5.49
N ARG A 644 29.05 -23.86 -4.56
CA ARG A 644 29.83 -23.40 -3.40
C ARG A 644 31.12 -22.65 -3.81
N SER A 645 31.81 -23.12 -4.85
CA SER A 645 33.02 -22.49 -5.36
C SER A 645 32.79 -21.08 -5.89
N LEU A 646 31.62 -20.81 -6.47
CA LEU A 646 31.25 -19.48 -6.95
C LEU A 646 30.87 -18.55 -5.79
N ARG A 647 30.12 -19.05 -4.80
CA ARG A 647 29.75 -18.27 -3.59
C ARG A 647 30.96 -17.85 -2.74
N GLN A 648 32.07 -18.56 -2.83
CA GLN A 648 33.31 -18.23 -2.12
C GLN A 648 34.18 -17.20 -2.86
N ARG A 649 33.80 -16.76 -4.06
CA ARG A 649 34.47 -15.65 -4.76
C ARG A 649 33.79 -14.33 -4.38
N PRO A 650 34.51 -13.35 -3.80
CA PRO A 650 33.93 -12.08 -3.39
C PRO A 650 33.19 -11.36 -4.52
N ASP A 651 33.80 -11.26 -5.71
CA ASP A 651 33.21 -10.53 -6.83
C ASP A 651 31.91 -11.17 -7.32
N VAL A 652 31.89 -12.50 -7.41
CA VAL A 652 30.72 -13.25 -7.87
C VAL A 652 29.58 -13.14 -6.86
N LEU A 653 29.89 -13.27 -5.57
CA LEU A 653 28.91 -13.14 -4.51
C LEU A 653 28.28 -11.73 -4.48
N CYS A 654 29.10 -10.69 -4.65
CA CYS A 654 28.66 -9.30 -4.72
C CYS A 654 27.76 -9.07 -5.94
N VAL A 655 28.20 -9.45 -7.14
CA VAL A 655 27.44 -9.30 -8.38
C VAL A 655 26.10 -10.05 -8.31
N ALA A 656 26.11 -11.30 -7.84
CA ALA A 656 24.88 -12.07 -7.71
C ALA A 656 23.90 -11.44 -6.70
N SER A 657 24.41 -10.91 -5.59
CA SER A 657 23.57 -10.26 -4.58
C SER A 657 23.00 -8.93 -5.07
N VAL A 658 23.79 -8.12 -5.78
CA VAL A 658 23.32 -6.87 -6.41
C VAL A 658 22.26 -7.15 -7.48
N LEU A 659 22.45 -8.18 -8.31
CA LEU A 659 21.46 -8.58 -9.31
C LEU A 659 20.16 -9.05 -8.66
N ALA A 660 20.23 -9.84 -7.59
CA ALA A 660 19.04 -10.30 -6.88
C ALA A 660 18.25 -9.13 -6.24
N VAL A 661 18.94 -8.19 -5.57
CA VAL A 661 18.33 -6.98 -5.01
C VAL A 661 17.74 -6.10 -6.13
N GLY A 662 18.51 -5.87 -7.19
CA GLY A 662 18.10 -5.08 -8.35
C GLY A 662 16.90 -5.68 -9.08
N GLY A 663 16.82 -7.01 -9.18
CA GLY A 663 15.69 -7.73 -9.75
C GLY A 663 14.39 -7.51 -8.98
N VAL A 664 14.44 -7.61 -7.66
CA VAL A 664 13.25 -7.36 -6.81
C VAL A 664 12.91 -5.87 -6.77
N ALA A 665 13.90 -4.98 -6.77
CA ALA A 665 13.67 -3.54 -6.88
C ALA A 665 12.98 -3.20 -8.21
N TYR A 666 13.45 -3.76 -9.32
CA TYR A 666 12.86 -3.58 -10.64
C TYR A 666 11.43 -4.15 -10.71
N ASN A 667 11.19 -5.31 -10.08
CA ASN A 667 9.83 -5.84 -9.90
C ASN A 667 8.89 -4.83 -9.23
N ARG A 668 9.32 -4.23 -8.11
CA ARG A 668 8.51 -3.22 -7.41
C ARG A 668 8.32 -1.98 -8.27
N MET A 669 9.34 -1.56 -9.01
CA MET A 669 9.19 -0.43 -9.94
C MET A 669 8.17 -0.69 -11.04
N ASN A 670 8.16 -1.91 -11.60
CA ASN A 670 7.17 -2.32 -12.58
C ASN A 670 5.76 -2.31 -11.97
N VAL A 671 5.56 -2.92 -10.81
CA VAL A 671 4.24 -2.99 -10.15
C VAL A 671 3.70 -1.61 -9.77
N VAL A 672 4.55 -0.65 -9.42
CA VAL A 672 4.13 0.66 -8.88
C VAL A 672 3.90 1.71 -9.96
N LEU A 673 4.67 1.69 -11.05
CA LEU A 673 4.55 2.71 -12.10
C LEU A 673 4.60 2.11 -13.50
N PHE A 674 5.61 1.32 -13.86
CA PHE A 674 5.88 1.02 -15.28
C PHE A 674 4.94 0.00 -15.91
N ALA A 675 4.36 -0.90 -15.11
CA ALA A 675 3.38 -1.89 -15.56
C ALA A 675 1.95 -1.51 -15.16
N MET A 676 1.74 -0.26 -14.69
CA MET A 676 0.40 0.25 -14.43
C MET A 676 -0.28 0.74 -15.72
N THR A 677 -1.53 0.37 -15.91
CA THR A 677 -2.34 0.76 -17.07
C THR A 677 -3.24 1.93 -16.73
N PHE A 678 -2.70 3.14 -16.84
CA PHE A 678 -3.47 4.37 -16.65
C PHE A 678 -4.32 4.66 -17.88
N ARG A 679 -5.65 4.72 -17.69
CA ARG A 679 -6.61 5.12 -18.74
C ARG A 679 -6.81 6.64 -18.79
N GLY A 680 -6.26 7.34 -17.81
CA GLY A 680 -6.50 8.77 -17.56
C GLY A 680 -7.85 9.03 -16.90
N ARG A 681 -8.19 10.30 -16.68
CA ARG A 681 -9.33 10.70 -15.85
C ARG A 681 -10.65 10.62 -16.57
N MET A 682 -11.71 10.18 -15.89
CA MET A 682 -13.12 10.30 -16.30
C MET A 682 -13.38 11.69 -16.94
N PRO A 683 -13.75 11.80 -18.24
CA PRO A 683 -14.28 10.79 -19.19
C PRO A 683 -13.26 9.97 -19.97
N TRP A 684 -12.16 9.56 -19.35
CA TRP A 684 -11.07 8.79 -19.96
C TRP A 684 -10.26 9.64 -20.95
N VAL A 685 -9.97 10.89 -20.56
CA VAL A 685 -9.01 11.77 -21.24
C VAL A 685 -7.62 11.16 -21.10
N ALA A 686 -6.76 11.33 -22.12
CA ALA A 686 -5.41 10.77 -22.13
C ALA A 686 -4.65 11.04 -20.82
N PRO A 687 -3.89 10.06 -20.30
CA PRO A 687 -3.18 10.19 -19.04
C PRO A 687 -2.16 11.33 -19.10
N GLU A 688 -2.14 12.14 -18.04
CA GLU A 688 -1.14 13.21 -17.88
C GLU A 688 0.28 12.63 -17.76
N THR A 689 1.31 13.38 -18.15
CA THR A 689 2.69 12.90 -18.01
C THR A 689 3.21 13.13 -16.60
N TYR A 690 3.80 12.10 -15.99
CA TYR A 690 4.48 12.21 -14.70
C TYR A 690 6.01 12.13 -14.86
N VAL A 691 6.71 13.13 -14.33
CA VAL A 691 8.17 13.14 -14.17
C VAL A 691 8.49 13.62 -12.76
N PRO A 692 9.25 12.87 -11.94
CA PRO A 692 9.50 13.27 -10.57
C PRO A 692 10.16 14.65 -10.43
N SER A 693 9.71 15.44 -9.47
CA SER A 693 10.26 16.75 -9.20
C SER A 693 11.64 16.68 -8.52
N ILE A 694 12.35 17.81 -8.48
CA ILE A 694 13.62 17.93 -7.74
C ILE A 694 13.43 17.75 -6.23
N VAL A 695 12.27 18.12 -5.68
CA VAL A 695 11.94 17.96 -4.27
C VAL A 695 11.72 16.48 -3.93
N GLU A 696 11.07 15.74 -4.85
CA GLU A 696 10.88 14.30 -4.69
C GLU A 696 12.23 13.57 -4.62
N TRP A 697 13.15 13.90 -5.55
CA TRP A 697 14.52 13.40 -5.55
C TRP A 697 15.30 13.81 -4.30
N GLY A 698 15.18 15.06 -3.87
CA GLY A 698 15.91 15.57 -2.71
C GLY A 698 15.55 14.86 -1.42
N VAL A 699 14.26 14.67 -1.13
CA VAL A 699 13.82 13.87 0.02
C VAL A 699 14.35 12.44 -0.08
N SER A 700 14.20 11.79 -1.24
CA SER A 700 14.60 10.39 -1.43
C SER A 700 16.11 10.19 -1.23
N ILE A 701 16.94 10.98 -1.91
CA ILE A 701 18.41 10.90 -1.82
C ILE A 701 18.88 11.28 -0.42
N GLY A 702 18.29 12.31 0.18
CA GLY A 702 18.65 12.75 1.52
C GLY A 702 18.38 11.72 2.60
N LEU A 703 17.27 10.96 2.50
CA LEU A 703 16.96 9.87 3.43
C LEU A 703 17.88 8.66 3.25
N ILE A 704 18.28 8.33 2.01
CA ILE A 704 19.32 7.32 1.75
C ILE A 704 20.63 7.74 2.40
N ALA A 705 21.05 9.00 2.19
CA ALA A 705 22.26 9.54 2.79
C ALA A 705 22.19 9.53 4.33
N ALA A 706 21.04 9.90 4.91
CA ALA A 706 20.80 9.84 6.34
C ALA A 706 20.90 8.42 6.88
N THR A 707 20.37 7.42 6.18
CA THR A 707 20.47 6.00 6.55
C THR A 707 21.92 5.56 6.67
N ILE A 708 22.72 5.82 5.63
CA ILE A 708 24.13 5.44 5.60
C ILE A 708 24.91 6.17 6.69
N PHE A 709 24.68 7.48 6.84
CA PHE A 709 25.38 8.30 7.82
C PHE A 709 25.04 7.91 9.26
N LEU A 710 23.75 7.76 9.60
CA LEU A 710 23.31 7.38 10.94
C LEU A 710 23.73 5.96 11.30
N PHE A 711 23.76 5.04 10.33
CA PHE A 711 24.31 3.71 10.55
C PHE A 711 25.80 3.79 10.93
N GLY A 712 26.59 4.57 10.19
CA GLY A 712 28.01 4.79 10.51
C GLY A 712 28.23 5.47 11.86
N LEU A 713 27.39 6.46 12.20
CA LEU A 713 27.41 7.14 13.50
C LEU A 713 27.10 6.16 14.64
N ALA A 714 26.05 5.36 14.50
CA ALA A 714 25.66 4.35 15.50
C ALA A 714 26.73 3.26 15.66
N ALA A 715 27.33 2.79 14.56
CA ALA A 715 28.43 1.83 14.58
C ALA A 715 29.68 2.38 15.28
N ARG A 716 29.88 3.70 15.30
CA ARG A 716 30.96 4.37 16.05
C ARG A 716 30.62 4.57 17.52
N LEU A 717 29.39 4.96 17.83
CA LEU A 717 28.96 5.27 19.20
C LEU A 717 28.73 4.01 20.05
N MET A 718 28.41 2.87 19.42
CA MET A 718 28.00 1.64 20.10
C MET A 718 28.61 0.39 19.46
N PRO A 719 28.74 -0.73 20.21
CA PRO A 719 29.28 -1.99 19.71
C PRO A 719 28.26 -2.75 18.83
N VAL A 720 28.10 -2.29 17.59
CA VAL A 720 27.16 -2.86 16.60
C VAL A 720 27.83 -3.95 15.76
N LEU A 721 29.12 -3.83 15.47
CA LEU A 721 29.83 -4.70 14.55
C LEU A 721 30.58 -5.80 15.31
N SER A 722 30.56 -7.04 14.79
CA SER A 722 31.33 -8.14 15.37
C SER A 722 32.83 -7.87 15.28
N LYS A 723 33.61 -8.22 16.30
CA LYS A 723 35.07 -8.06 16.31
C LYS A 723 35.69 -8.80 15.13
N ALA A 724 36.60 -8.13 14.42
CA ALA A 724 37.33 -8.77 13.32
C ALA A 724 38.28 -9.81 13.93
N GLN A 725 38.16 -11.08 13.51
CA GLN A 725 39.19 -12.06 13.88
C GLN A 725 40.50 -11.67 13.19
N PRO A 726 41.64 -11.63 13.90
CA PRO A 726 42.92 -11.37 13.27
C PRO A 726 43.16 -12.45 12.21
N ILE A 727 43.72 -12.04 11.08
CA ILE A 727 44.18 -12.97 10.04
C ILE A 727 45.31 -13.77 10.68
N GLU A 728 45.10 -15.06 10.91
CA GLU A 728 46.21 -15.96 11.27
C GLU A 728 47.19 -15.96 10.08
N GLY A 729 48.32 -15.28 10.26
CA GLY A 729 49.39 -15.18 9.28
C GLY A 729 49.39 -13.90 8.46
N HIS A 730 49.77 -12.78 9.08
CA HIS A 730 50.72 -11.82 8.53
C HIS A 730 51.37 -11.00 9.65
#